data_AF-A0A336JS83-F1
#
_entry.id   AF-A0A336JS83-F1
#
_cell.length_a   1.000
_cell.length_b   1.000
_cell.length_c   1.000
_cell.angle_alpha   90.00
_cell.angle_beta   90.00
_cell.angle_gamma   90.00
#
_symmetry.space_group_name_H-M   'P 1'
#
loop_
_entity.id
_entity.type
_entity.pdbx_description
1 polymer ?
#
loop_
_entity_poly.entity_id
_entity_poly.type
_entity_poly.pdbx_seq_one_letter_code
_entity_poly.pdbx_strand_id
1 'polypeptide(L)'
;MRALRLFPALCLSLTCSTSLLAQNLQPESRQEFRRVFGTSPRPPRPPTAQIQAIEPFRQSLTVPGLQTFVDSKSTPASINSTSLLELLNGPEPRRYFLLWHLIALDLTAIDHRVTIADSPNTYQEQFGPARTARALALIHQAMFEAQNAFDRKYETTLPGPQIVPKPGASVEVALTEAAYQLMTWLYPGLNDQELPDPTRAAMGAAAAQTLPCISPSFSLSRYYRCALDKANSSKEAREEGIHVGRAIAGRIIAERVHDGADRPDPVWRNDFRPRHTPSDTDYNYLQWQRDPVSGLDTALGGYWANVKPFALSSAFQFRPDVDPTRDFFVNPDKTAEKTSIKSYDAVRKWGRDARLNDVSVDPPPDIGLYLAQFWAYDGTANLCAPARLYNQIALAALAHLELKPEDGYNAIDVKSPVELARFFALINMALADSSISAWDAKYHFQYPRPVTYIRAVEEAKATEAAMKPRAPAPTGTGSNDDADRIAPKWLPVGAQVTNAEQPRNITPPFPSYPSGHAVFGGALFGMLRQFVKPEAEFEFRSDEFNGKNRDVFNYVRCDEPRSPNDKTPSLFCGKRKLTLDCAERENADSRIFMGVHWIFDADDGITMGNEIARQVYRKQMSGMTTASPRSGMPTPQLFSASDKKPGSEAKRMRDDLLCPGVALPKGLDAAANFGPLEIKTVRLD
;
A
#
# COMPACT_ATOMS: atom_id res chain seq x y z
N MET A 1 18.51 -11.83 57.17
CA MET A 1 19.88 -11.48 56.72
C MET A 1 19.90 -11.50 55.19
N ARG A 2 20.69 -10.58 54.63
CA ARG A 2 20.73 -10.09 53.23
C ARG A 2 20.89 -11.18 52.14
N ALA A 3 20.16 -11.01 51.05
CA ALA A 3 20.64 -11.26 49.69
C ALA A 3 19.97 -10.25 48.73
N LEU A 4 20.67 -9.11 48.51
CA LEU A 4 20.37 -8.07 47.52
C LEU A 4 20.53 -8.68 46.11
N ARG A 5 19.55 -8.60 45.20
CA ARG A 5 19.30 -7.49 44.25
C ARG A 5 20.57 -6.87 43.68
N LEU A 6 21.01 -7.30 42.49
CA LEU A 6 21.90 -6.56 41.59
C LEU A 6 21.74 -7.07 40.13
N PHE A 7 21.39 -6.14 39.22
CA PHE A 7 21.39 -6.16 37.74
C PHE A 7 20.22 -6.86 37.00
N PRO A 8 19.61 -6.18 35.98
CA PRO A 8 20.30 -5.72 34.78
C PRO A 8 20.19 -4.20 34.53
N ALA A 9 21.34 -3.56 34.44
CA ALA A 9 21.58 -2.21 33.96
C ALA A 9 22.88 -2.29 33.14
N LEU A 10 22.83 -3.06 32.05
CA LEU A 10 23.95 -3.24 31.12
C LEU A 10 23.39 -3.78 29.78
N CYS A 11 22.67 -2.92 29.06
CA CYS A 11 22.37 -3.06 27.63
C CYS A 11 22.19 -1.67 27.00
N LEU A 12 23.07 -0.73 27.35
CA LEU A 12 23.13 0.62 26.78
C LEU A 12 24.55 0.92 26.30
N SER A 13 25.01 0.08 25.37
CA SER A 13 26.15 0.36 24.49
C SER A 13 26.06 -0.55 23.27
N LEU A 14 24.96 -0.45 22.52
CA LEU A 14 24.90 -0.89 21.13
C LEU A 14 25.57 0.16 20.24
N THR A 15 26.87 0.40 20.47
CA THR A 15 27.78 0.82 19.41
C THR A 15 28.49 -0.43 18.94
N CYS A 16 27.73 -1.31 18.30
CA CYS A 16 28.25 -2.46 17.59
C CYS A 16 27.48 -2.54 16.27
N SER A 17 28.05 -1.90 15.25
CA SER A 17 27.96 -2.31 13.85
C SER A 17 26.55 -2.61 13.30
N THR A 18 25.64 -1.64 13.27
CA THR A 18 24.35 -1.74 12.55
C THR A 18 24.46 -1.43 11.05
N SER A 19 25.66 -1.24 10.51
CA SER A 19 25.90 -0.96 9.09
C SER A 19 25.62 -2.15 8.14
N LEU A 20 25.06 -3.26 8.63
CA LEU A 20 24.67 -4.45 7.85
C LEU A 20 23.16 -4.68 7.73
N LEU A 21 22.30 -3.82 8.29
CA LEU A 21 20.84 -4.04 8.35
C LEU A 21 20.07 -2.96 7.60
N ALA A 22 19.85 -3.15 6.29
CA ALA A 22 18.75 -2.55 5.49
C ALA A 22 18.76 -2.99 4.00
N GLN A 23 19.49 -4.05 3.61
CA GLN A 23 19.47 -4.49 2.21
C GLN A 23 18.38 -5.54 2.02
N ASN A 24 17.18 -5.06 1.74
CA ASN A 24 15.98 -5.86 1.58
C ASN A 24 15.83 -6.48 0.17
N LEU A 25 16.62 -6.00 -0.78
CA LEU A 25 16.83 -6.61 -2.09
C LEU A 25 18.28 -7.06 -2.24
N GLN A 26 18.48 -8.24 -2.83
CA GLN A 26 19.80 -8.73 -3.24
C GLN A 26 20.46 -7.73 -4.21
N PRO A 27 21.81 -7.60 -4.23
CA PRO A 27 22.52 -6.67 -5.12
C PRO A 27 22.09 -6.73 -6.59
N GLU A 28 21.92 -7.93 -7.12
CA GLU A 28 21.49 -8.19 -8.51
C GLU A 28 20.06 -7.72 -8.73
N SER A 29 19.17 -7.98 -7.76
CA SER A 29 17.79 -7.48 -7.81
C SER A 29 17.77 -5.95 -7.85
N ARG A 30 18.59 -5.25 -7.05
CA ARG A 30 18.65 -3.78 -7.10
C ARG A 30 19.04 -3.26 -8.49
N GLN A 31 19.95 -3.93 -9.18
CA GLN A 31 20.32 -3.58 -10.55
C GLN A 31 19.15 -3.75 -11.52
N GLU A 32 18.42 -4.87 -11.43
CA GLU A 32 17.24 -5.13 -12.26
C GLU A 32 16.10 -4.13 -11.99
N PHE A 33 15.87 -3.79 -10.72
CA PHE A 33 14.90 -2.77 -10.35
C PHE A 33 15.33 -1.37 -10.85
N ARG A 34 16.62 -1.03 -10.84
CA ARG A 34 17.13 0.20 -11.50
C ARG A 34 16.87 0.19 -12.99
N ARG A 35 17.05 -0.95 -13.66
CA ARG A 35 16.78 -1.08 -15.09
C ARG A 35 15.32 -0.77 -15.40
N VAL A 36 14.38 -1.25 -14.59
CA VAL A 36 12.93 -1.14 -14.85
C VAL A 36 12.31 0.15 -14.31
N PHE A 37 12.59 0.50 -13.06
CA PHE A 37 11.98 1.63 -12.33
C PHE A 37 12.86 2.88 -12.29
N GLY A 38 14.06 2.81 -12.89
CA GLY A 38 15.04 3.87 -12.86
C GLY A 38 14.51 5.18 -13.42
N THR A 39 14.90 6.27 -12.76
CA THR A 39 14.64 7.66 -13.16
C THR A 39 15.96 8.36 -13.46
N SER A 40 15.98 9.31 -14.41
CA SER A 40 17.16 10.13 -14.67
C SER A 40 17.58 10.90 -13.40
N PRO A 41 18.88 11.20 -13.24
CA PRO A 41 19.39 11.98 -12.11
C PRO A 41 18.89 13.43 -12.06
N ARG A 42 18.24 13.95 -13.11
CA ARG A 42 17.72 15.32 -13.11
C ARG A 42 16.58 15.42 -12.10
N PRO A 43 16.72 16.17 -10.99
CA PRO A 43 15.53 16.60 -10.28
C PRO A 43 14.69 17.40 -11.29
N PRO A 44 13.36 17.26 -11.31
CA PRO A 44 12.58 18.33 -11.90
C PRO A 44 13.04 19.61 -11.21
N ARG A 45 13.43 20.63 -12.00
CA ARG A 45 13.64 21.96 -11.47
C ARG A 45 12.39 22.25 -10.63
N PRO A 46 12.48 22.45 -9.30
CA PRO A 46 11.29 22.78 -8.54
C PRO A 46 10.68 23.98 -9.27
N PRO A 47 9.37 23.97 -9.55
CA PRO A 47 8.73 25.18 -10.03
C PRO A 47 9.18 26.29 -9.09
N THR A 48 9.56 27.43 -9.64
CA THR A 48 9.73 28.67 -8.89
C THR A 48 8.35 29.16 -8.39
N ALA A 49 7.53 28.24 -7.88
CA ALA A 49 6.30 28.52 -7.18
C ALA A 49 6.72 29.03 -5.82
N GLN A 50 6.84 30.35 -5.81
CA GLN A 50 6.90 31.21 -4.64
C GLN A 50 5.99 30.68 -3.53
N ILE A 51 6.44 30.85 -2.29
CA ILE A 51 5.80 31.36 -1.05
C ILE A 51 4.26 31.69 -1.07
N GLN A 52 3.59 31.75 -2.22
CA GLN A 52 2.16 31.94 -2.42
C GLN A 52 1.26 30.78 -1.92
N ALA A 53 1.80 29.61 -1.55
CA ALA A 53 1.02 28.52 -0.96
C ALA A 53 0.70 28.71 0.54
N ILE A 54 1.22 29.77 1.18
CA ILE A 54 1.12 29.98 2.63
C ILE A 54 -0.18 30.71 3.04
N GLU A 55 -0.83 31.46 2.15
CA GLU A 55 -2.05 32.21 2.53
C GLU A 55 -3.33 31.38 2.65
N PRO A 56 -3.66 30.47 1.71
CA PRO A 56 -4.79 29.53 1.90
C PRO A 56 -4.61 28.67 3.17
N PHE A 57 -3.35 28.41 3.53
CA PHE A 57 -2.93 27.65 4.71
C PHE A 57 -3.07 28.44 6.02
N ARG A 58 -2.76 29.75 6.04
CA ARG A 58 -3.01 30.63 7.20
C ARG A 58 -4.50 30.79 7.51
N GLN A 59 -5.34 30.88 6.47
CA GLN A 59 -6.79 30.97 6.63
C GLN A 59 -7.44 29.63 7.03
N SER A 60 -6.75 28.50 6.84
CA SER A 60 -7.23 27.14 7.16
C SER A 60 -7.08 26.72 8.62
N LEU A 61 -6.42 27.54 9.45
CA LEU A 61 -6.28 27.28 10.89
C LEU A 61 -7.36 27.97 11.73
N THR A 62 -8.21 28.79 11.12
CA THR A 62 -9.36 29.46 11.76
C THR A 62 -10.71 28.79 11.44
N VAL A 63 -10.73 27.79 10.55
CA VAL A 63 -11.89 26.98 10.13
C VAL A 63 -11.47 25.50 10.12
N PRO A 64 -12.32 24.52 10.50
CA PRO A 64 -11.88 23.14 10.72
C PRO A 64 -11.57 22.40 9.41
N GLY A 65 -10.57 21.50 9.41
CA GLY A 65 -10.64 20.29 8.59
C GLY A 65 -9.36 19.88 7.87
N LEU A 66 -9.03 18.60 7.97
CA LEU A 66 -7.99 17.87 7.23
C LEU A 66 -8.03 18.03 5.68
N GLN A 67 -9.05 18.68 5.13
CA GLN A 67 -9.33 18.76 3.69
C GLN A 67 -8.18 19.35 2.88
N THR A 68 -7.44 20.33 3.41
CA THR A 68 -6.28 20.92 2.72
C THR A 68 -5.14 19.92 2.52
N PHE A 69 -4.98 18.95 3.44
CA PHE A 69 -3.99 17.87 3.28
C PHE A 69 -4.43 16.87 2.21
N VAL A 70 -5.72 16.51 2.19
CA VAL A 70 -6.32 15.65 1.17
C VAL A 70 -6.22 16.27 -0.23
N ASP A 71 -6.24 17.60 -0.31
CA ASP A 71 -6.17 18.35 -1.57
C ASP A 71 -4.73 18.62 -2.03
N SER A 72 -3.73 18.30 -1.19
CA SER A 72 -2.33 18.48 -1.51
C SER A 72 -1.89 17.48 -2.58
N LYS A 73 -1.31 17.98 -3.67
CA LYS A 73 -0.82 17.15 -4.78
C LYS A 73 0.55 16.58 -4.41
N SER A 74 0.68 15.27 -4.25
CA SER A 74 2.00 14.65 -4.02
C SER A 74 2.72 14.51 -5.34
N THR A 75 3.89 15.10 -5.47
CA THR A 75 4.67 15.19 -6.69
C THR A 75 6.14 15.02 -6.35
N PRO A 76 7.00 14.66 -7.30
CA PRO A 76 8.46 14.61 -7.07
C PRO A 76 9.06 15.93 -6.52
N ALA A 77 8.32 17.04 -6.54
CA ALA A 77 8.70 18.35 -6.00
C ALA A 77 7.90 18.79 -4.75
N SER A 78 6.90 18.01 -4.28
CA SER A 78 6.10 18.31 -3.07
C SER A 78 6.27 17.30 -1.94
N ILE A 79 7.28 16.42 -2.03
CA ILE A 79 7.80 15.70 -0.86
C ILE A 79 8.55 16.71 0.01
N ASN A 80 7.77 17.53 0.69
CA ASN A 80 8.29 18.55 1.57
C ASN A 80 7.24 18.99 2.58
N SER A 81 6.90 18.08 3.48
CA SER A 81 6.12 18.38 4.68
C SER A 81 6.76 19.45 5.59
N THR A 82 7.91 20.07 5.26
CA THR A 82 8.53 21.10 6.12
C THR A 82 7.67 22.35 6.23
N SER A 83 6.87 22.67 5.22
CA SER A 83 5.86 23.73 5.32
C SER A 83 4.81 23.44 6.40
N LEU A 84 4.59 22.18 6.76
CA LEU A 84 3.64 21.76 7.80
C LEU A 84 4.17 21.96 9.22
N LEU A 85 5.50 22.07 9.40
CA LEU A 85 6.11 22.39 10.69
C LEU A 85 5.67 23.77 11.20
N GLU A 86 5.28 24.68 10.31
CA GLU A 86 4.76 25.99 10.69
C GLU A 86 3.36 25.94 11.31
N LEU A 87 2.60 24.86 11.08
CA LEU A 87 1.29 24.64 11.70
C LEU A 87 1.37 24.17 13.15
N LEU A 88 2.56 23.71 13.58
CA LEU A 88 2.77 23.33 14.96
C LEU A 88 2.87 24.61 15.80
N ASN A 89 1.92 24.80 16.71
CA ASN A 89 1.87 25.91 17.65
C ASN A 89 1.50 25.36 19.04
N GLY A 90 2.51 24.95 19.80
CA GLY A 90 2.31 24.44 21.17
C GLY A 90 1.85 22.98 21.26
N PRO A 91 1.38 22.55 22.44
CA PRO A 91 1.11 21.16 22.76
C PRO A 91 -0.26 20.69 22.21
N GLU A 92 -0.29 20.36 20.92
CA GLU A 92 -1.47 19.86 20.21
C GLU A 92 -1.18 18.47 19.62
N PRO A 93 -1.28 17.36 20.39
CA PRO A 93 -0.80 16.03 20.00
C PRO A 93 -1.35 15.54 18.66
N ARG A 94 -2.59 15.91 18.35
CA ARG A 94 -3.24 15.61 17.07
C ARG A 94 -2.44 16.14 15.87
N ARG A 95 -1.91 17.36 15.95
CA ARG A 95 -1.13 17.96 14.86
C ARG A 95 0.20 17.27 14.66
N TYR A 96 0.85 16.86 15.76
CA TYR A 96 2.08 16.06 15.71
C TYR A 96 1.82 14.69 15.08
N PHE A 97 0.73 14.02 15.47
CA PHE A 97 0.36 12.76 14.87
C PHE A 97 0.19 12.88 13.34
N LEU A 98 -0.60 13.84 12.88
CA LEU A 98 -0.84 14.05 11.44
C LEU A 98 0.44 14.39 10.68
N LEU A 99 1.30 15.22 11.28
CA LEU A 99 2.60 15.55 10.68
C LEU A 99 3.46 14.28 10.49
N TRP A 100 3.61 13.47 11.54
CA TRP A 100 4.42 12.25 11.47
C TRP A 100 3.81 11.18 10.57
N HIS A 101 2.48 11.13 10.45
CA HIS A 101 1.81 10.32 9.43
C HIS A 101 2.23 10.74 8.01
N LEU A 102 2.19 12.03 7.70
CA LEU A 102 2.58 12.55 6.38
C LEU A 102 4.06 12.35 6.09
N ILE A 103 4.94 12.55 7.09
CA ILE A 103 6.36 12.24 6.99
C ILE A 103 6.58 10.75 6.69
N ALA A 104 5.80 9.85 7.30
CA ALA A 104 5.86 8.42 7.01
C ALA A 104 5.51 8.12 5.54
N LEU A 105 4.47 8.76 4.99
CA LEU A 105 4.09 8.60 3.59
C LEU A 105 5.16 9.18 2.64
N ASP A 106 5.74 10.33 2.98
CA ASP A 106 6.85 10.94 2.25
C ASP A 106 8.06 9.99 2.20
N LEU A 107 8.47 9.43 3.34
CA LEU A 107 9.55 8.44 3.43
C LEU A 107 9.32 7.25 2.49
N THR A 108 8.12 6.68 2.52
CA THR A 108 7.79 5.51 1.69
C THR A 108 7.87 5.85 0.18
N ALA A 109 7.51 7.07 -0.20
CA ALA A 109 7.60 7.54 -1.59
C ALA A 109 9.05 7.79 -2.04
N ILE A 110 9.90 8.34 -1.16
CA ILE A 110 11.33 8.52 -1.42
C ILE A 110 12.03 7.15 -1.51
N ASP A 111 11.67 6.20 -0.65
CA ASP A 111 12.22 4.84 -0.64
C ASP A 111 11.90 4.01 -1.90
N HIS A 112 10.99 4.48 -2.75
CA HIS A 112 10.73 3.86 -4.05
C HIS A 112 11.35 4.64 -5.21
N ARG A 113 12.12 5.70 -4.92
CA ARG A 113 12.84 6.49 -5.93
C ARG A 113 14.15 5.81 -6.28
N VAL A 114 14.12 5.04 -7.36
CA VAL A 114 15.30 4.41 -7.93
C VAL A 114 15.97 5.37 -8.93
N THR A 115 17.23 5.73 -8.69
CA THR A 115 18.03 6.58 -9.60
C THR A 115 19.00 5.72 -10.42
N ILE A 116 19.26 6.13 -11.66
CA ILE A 116 20.16 5.41 -12.60
C ILE A 116 21.66 5.70 -12.30
N ALA A 117 21.99 6.66 -11.42
CA ALA A 117 23.38 7.05 -11.13
C ALA A 117 24.13 6.11 -10.15
N ASP A 118 25.46 5.99 -10.31
CA ASP A 118 26.36 5.07 -9.57
C ASP A 118 26.87 5.56 -8.19
N SER A 119 26.24 6.55 -7.55
CA SER A 119 26.73 7.13 -6.27
C SER A 119 25.60 7.65 -5.38
N PRO A 120 25.77 7.69 -4.03
CA PRO A 120 24.78 7.17 -3.11
C PRO A 120 23.52 8.02 -3.07
N ASN A 121 22.38 7.33 -3.29
CA ASN A 121 21.17 7.36 -2.48
C ASN A 121 20.05 6.66 -3.28
N THR A 122 20.24 5.35 -3.56
CA THR A 122 19.12 4.50 -4.00
C THR A 122 18.52 3.87 -2.77
N TYR A 123 17.46 4.45 -2.25
CA TYR A 123 16.72 3.85 -1.14
C TYR A 123 15.71 2.88 -1.74
N GLN A 124 15.75 1.67 -1.20
CA GLN A 124 14.92 0.49 -1.47
C GLN A 124 14.88 -0.34 -0.17
N GLU A 125 14.89 0.36 0.96
CA GLU A 125 15.05 -0.17 2.31
C GLU A 125 13.76 -0.83 2.78
N GLN A 126 12.58 -0.38 2.31
CA GLN A 126 11.29 -1.04 2.53
C GLN A 126 10.52 -1.18 1.20
N PHE A 127 11.26 -1.42 0.11
CA PHE A 127 10.70 -1.49 -1.23
C PHE A 127 9.64 -2.60 -1.38
N GLY A 128 8.55 -2.26 -2.06
CA GLY A 128 7.47 -3.17 -2.39
C GLY A 128 6.32 -3.15 -1.37
N PRO A 129 5.17 -3.70 -1.77
CA PRO A 129 3.92 -3.59 -1.03
C PRO A 129 3.98 -4.14 0.40
N ALA A 130 4.67 -5.27 0.56
CA ALA A 130 4.68 -6.01 1.82
C ALA A 130 5.51 -5.31 2.91
N ARG A 131 6.73 -4.91 2.55
CA ARG A 131 7.64 -4.17 3.44
C ARG A 131 7.10 -2.79 3.81
N THR A 132 6.55 -2.07 2.84
CA THR A 132 5.90 -0.76 3.08
C THR A 132 4.74 -0.88 4.06
N ALA A 133 3.85 -1.87 3.89
CA ALA A 133 2.71 -2.08 4.79
C ALA A 133 3.18 -2.37 6.24
N ARG A 134 4.20 -3.23 6.40
CA ARG A 134 4.81 -3.49 7.71
C ARG A 134 5.44 -2.24 8.31
N ALA A 135 6.21 -1.48 7.54
CA ALA A 135 6.87 -0.27 8.02
C ALA A 135 5.85 0.74 8.56
N LEU A 136 4.76 0.99 7.82
CA LEU A 136 3.68 1.87 8.25
C LEU A 136 2.95 1.32 9.49
N ALA A 137 2.75 0.00 9.62
CA ALA A 137 2.16 -0.59 10.82
C ALA A 137 2.99 -0.34 12.07
N LEU A 138 4.31 -0.50 11.99
CA LEU A 138 5.22 -0.29 13.12
C LEU A 138 5.30 1.17 13.55
N ILE A 139 5.38 2.09 12.59
CA ILE A 139 5.38 3.53 12.85
C ILE A 139 4.08 3.95 13.54
N HIS A 140 2.92 3.54 13.00
CA HIS A 140 1.64 3.93 13.57
C HIS A 140 1.32 3.20 14.89
N GLN A 141 1.81 1.97 15.09
CA GLN A 141 1.78 1.31 16.40
C GLN A 141 2.56 2.14 17.44
N ALA A 142 3.76 2.61 17.09
CA ALA A 142 4.57 3.43 17.99
C ALA A 142 3.87 4.74 18.35
N MET A 143 3.25 5.41 17.38
CA MET A 143 2.50 6.64 17.60
C MET A 143 1.23 6.40 18.43
N PHE A 144 0.52 5.28 18.21
CA PHE A 144 -0.60 4.88 19.05
C PHE A 144 -0.19 4.62 20.49
N GLU A 145 0.84 3.82 20.72
CA GLU A 145 1.32 3.54 22.08
C GLU A 145 1.81 4.81 22.78
N ALA A 146 2.45 5.72 22.04
CA ALA A 146 2.92 7.00 22.59
C ALA A 146 1.76 7.87 23.06
N GLN A 147 0.67 7.96 22.29
CA GLN A 147 -0.52 8.68 22.71
C GLN A 147 -1.25 7.96 23.86
N ASN A 148 -1.49 6.65 23.69
CA ASN A 148 -2.26 5.85 24.62
C ASN A 148 -1.56 5.63 25.98
N ALA A 149 -0.24 5.84 26.08
CA ALA A 149 0.48 5.89 27.36
C ALA A 149 -0.05 7.01 28.28
N PHE A 150 -0.59 8.10 27.71
CA PHE A 150 -1.16 9.22 28.45
C PHE A 150 -2.67 9.06 28.67
N ASP A 151 -3.41 8.76 27.60
CA ASP A 151 -4.88 8.61 27.67
C ASP A 151 -5.31 7.34 28.42
N ARG A 152 -4.56 6.25 28.23
CA ARG A 152 -4.84 4.92 28.80
C ARG A 152 -6.28 4.47 28.54
N LYS A 153 -6.75 4.69 27.31
CA LYS A 153 -8.10 4.33 26.88
C LYS A 153 -8.17 2.90 26.38
N TYR A 154 -7.07 2.41 25.80
CA TYR A 154 -6.98 1.12 25.12
C TYR A 154 -5.89 0.26 25.71
N GLU A 155 -6.03 -1.06 25.61
CA GLU A 155 -4.99 -2.02 25.94
C GLU A 155 -3.73 -1.78 25.10
N THR A 156 -2.57 -1.88 25.74
CA THR A 156 -1.29 -1.81 25.04
C THR A 156 -1.11 -3.07 24.19
N THR A 157 -0.58 -2.86 22.99
CA THR A 157 -0.21 -3.93 22.05
C THR A 157 1.22 -4.42 22.27
N LEU A 158 1.97 -3.78 23.17
CA LEU A 158 3.37 -4.11 23.44
C LEU A 158 3.51 -5.18 24.54
N PRO A 159 4.55 -6.02 24.48
CA PRO A 159 4.86 -6.92 25.58
C PRO A 159 5.23 -6.15 26.86
N GLY A 160 4.81 -6.71 28.00
CA GLY A 160 5.10 -6.18 29.33
C GLY A 160 4.09 -5.13 29.83
N PRO A 161 4.35 -4.53 31.00
CA PRO A 161 3.42 -3.56 31.59
C PRO A 161 3.36 -2.28 30.75
N GLN A 162 2.18 -1.65 30.72
CA GLN A 162 1.98 -0.37 30.05
C GLN A 162 2.99 0.68 30.56
N ILE A 163 3.54 1.45 29.63
CA ILE A 163 4.45 2.56 29.96
C ILE A 163 3.61 3.69 30.55
N VAL A 164 4.00 4.17 31.74
CA VAL A 164 3.31 5.24 32.45
C VAL A 164 4.24 6.45 32.51
N PRO A 165 3.94 7.54 31.77
CA PRO A 165 4.71 8.78 31.80
C PRO A 165 4.67 9.44 33.18
N LYS A 166 5.74 10.13 33.59
CA LYS A 166 5.66 11.00 34.78
C LYS A 166 4.70 12.18 34.55
N PRO A 167 4.08 12.72 35.61
CA PRO A 167 3.28 13.94 35.51
C PRO A 167 4.06 15.08 34.85
N GLY A 168 3.45 15.72 33.86
CA GLY A 168 4.05 16.84 33.12
C GLY A 168 4.91 16.44 31.91
N ALA A 169 5.06 15.14 31.61
CA ALA A 169 5.70 14.69 30.37
C ALA A 169 4.96 15.23 29.11
N SER A 170 5.71 15.59 28.06
CA SER A 170 5.11 16.04 26.80
C SER A 170 4.73 14.87 25.89
N VAL A 171 3.45 14.82 25.51
CA VAL A 171 2.88 13.82 24.59
C VAL A 171 3.42 14.01 23.18
N GLU A 172 3.53 15.26 22.74
CA GLU A 172 4.02 15.65 21.41
C GLU A 172 5.46 15.18 21.19
N VAL A 173 6.26 15.33 22.25
CA VAL A 173 7.65 14.88 22.26
C VAL A 173 7.73 13.36 22.27
N ALA A 174 6.89 12.68 23.06
CA ALA A 174 6.83 11.21 23.07
C ALA A 174 6.41 10.63 21.71
N LEU A 175 5.37 11.20 21.08
CA LEU A 175 4.92 10.87 19.73
C LEU A 175 6.04 11.06 18.69
N THR A 176 6.67 12.24 18.73
CA THR A 176 7.77 12.60 17.83
C THR A 176 8.95 11.65 17.96
N GLU A 177 9.37 11.37 19.19
CA GLU A 177 10.46 10.45 19.45
C GLU A 177 10.13 9.03 18.99
N ALA A 178 8.95 8.51 19.34
CA ALA A 178 8.54 7.16 18.97
C ALA A 178 8.52 6.97 17.44
N ALA A 179 7.92 7.92 16.71
CA ALA A 179 7.88 7.90 15.24
C ALA A 179 9.28 7.97 14.63
N TYR A 180 10.09 8.94 15.09
CA TYR A 180 11.44 9.14 14.55
C TYR A 180 12.34 7.92 14.74
N GLN A 181 12.33 7.30 15.93
CA GLN A 181 13.17 6.12 16.23
C GLN A 181 12.81 4.92 15.33
N LEU A 182 11.52 4.69 15.05
CA LEU A 182 11.11 3.63 14.13
C LEU A 182 11.47 3.97 12.69
N MET A 183 11.28 5.22 12.27
CA MET A 183 11.62 5.65 10.91
C MET A 183 13.11 5.54 10.62
N THR A 184 13.99 5.91 11.55
CA THR A 184 15.44 5.77 11.36
C THR A 184 15.91 4.32 11.41
N TRP A 185 15.25 3.47 12.18
CA TRP A 185 15.53 2.03 12.18
C TRP A 185 15.08 1.37 10.86
N LEU A 186 13.92 1.76 10.31
CA LEU A 186 13.37 1.18 9.10
C LEU A 186 14.00 1.74 7.81
N TYR A 187 14.41 3.01 7.83
CA TYR A 187 14.97 3.74 6.70
C TYR A 187 16.29 4.43 7.06
N PRO A 188 17.34 3.67 7.45
CA PRO A 188 18.59 4.26 7.93
C PRO A 188 19.27 5.12 6.86
N GLY A 189 19.11 4.78 5.59
CA GLY A 189 19.61 5.56 4.47
C GLY A 189 18.93 6.92 4.33
N LEU A 190 17.64 7.01 4.63
CA LEU A 190 16.86 8.27 4.61
C LEU A 190 17.07 9.12 5.87
N ASN A 191 17.83 8.62 6.84
CA ASN A 191 18.25 9.41 7.99
C ASN A 191 19.52 10.20 7.67
N ASP A 192 19.39 11.52 7.62
CA ASP A 192 20.45 12.42 7.20
C ASP A 192 21.42 12.84 8.33
N GLN A 193 21.23 12.35 9.57
CA GLN A 193 22.14 12.56 10.71
C GLN A 193 22.11 11.41 11.73
N GLU A 194 23.24 11.12 12.39
CA GLU A 194 23.22 10.53 13.75
C GLU A 194 22.76 11.62 14.72
N LEU A 195 21.61 11.46 15.39
CA LEU A 195 21.20 12.40 16.42
C LEU A 195 22.15 12.29 17.63
N PRO A 196 22.65 13.41 18.17
CA PRO A 196 23.33 13.40 19.45
C PRO A 196 22.42 12.80 20.51
N ASP A 197 22.92 11.83 21.27
CA ASP A 197 22.21 11.29 22.42
C ASP A 197 22.02 12.44 23.45
N PRO A 198 20.78 12.87 23.74
CA PRO A 198 20.50 13.94 24.69
C PRO A 198 20.95 13.60 26.11
N THR A 199 21.20 12.32 26.44
CA THR A 199 21.80 11.93 27.72
C THR A 199 23.33 12.09 27.77
N ARG A 200 23.99 12.27 26.61
CA ARG A 200 25.44 12.52 26.48
C ARG A 200 25.79 13.94 26.02
N ALA A 201 24.84 14.69 25.45
CA ALA A 201 25.06 16.00 24.83
C ALA A 201 25.16 17.18 25.81
N ALA A 202 25.57 16.96 27.06
CA ALA A 202 25.86 18.04 28.01
C ALA A 202 27.15 18.83 27.68
N MET A 203 27.82 18.57 26.55
CA MET A 203 28.98 19.34 26.09
C MET A 203 28.81 19.79 24.63
N GLY A 204 28.58 21.10 24.42
CA GLY A 204 28.86 21.78 23.15
C GLY A 204 27.68 22.40 22.36
N ALA A 205 26.70 23.03 23.01
CA ALA A 205 25.46 23.55 22.41
C ALA A 205 25.55 24.86 21.57
N ALA A 206 26.73 25.27 21.09
CA ALA A 206 26.87 26.56 20.39
C ALA A 206 26.79 26.48 18.85
N ALA A 207 27.08 25.32 18.22
CA ALA A 207 27.16 25.21 16.76
C ALA A 207 25.90 24.64 16.07
N ALA A 208 24.93 24.10 16.83
CA ALA A 208 23.68 23.55 16.27
C ALA A 208 22.57 24.59 16.06
N GLN A 209 22.82 25.85 16.44
CA GLN A 209 21.84 26.93 16.33
C GLN A 209 21.83 27.49 14.89
N THR A 210 20.63 27.53 14.29
CA THR A 210 20.25 28.18 13.01
C THR A 210 20.29 27.34 11.72
N LEU A 211 19.65 26.17 11.71
CA LEU A 211 19.04 25.66 10.47
C LEU A 211 17.56 26.08 10.45
N PRO A 212 17.07 26.80 9.42
CA PRO A 212 15.66 27.15 9.32
C PRO A 212 14.80 25.87 9.22
N CYS A 213 13.66 25.85 9.90
CA CYS A 213 12.70 24.73 9.84
C CYS A 213 12.02 24.58 8.48
N ILE A 214 12.26 25.50 7.56
CA ILE A 214 11.76 25.49 6.19
C ILE A 214 12.94 25.22 5.27
N SER A 215 12.83 24.19 4.44
CA SER A 215 13.84 23.88 3.43
C SER A 215 13.20 23.13 2.27
N PRO A 216 13.64 23.33 1.02
CA PRO A 216 13.11 22.58 -0.13
C PRO A 216 13.54 21.09 -0.14
N SER A 217 14.49 20.69 0.71
CA SER A 217 15.03 19.32 0.74
C SER A 217 14.53 18.54 1.95
N PHE A 218 14.11 17.29 1.72
CA PHE A 218 13.76 16.33 2.76
C PHE A 218 14.93 16.11 3.72
N SER A 219 14.65 16.08 5.02
CA SER A 219 15.62 15.86 6.10
C SER A 219 14.91 15.35 7.35
N LEU A 220 15.02 14.04 7.63
CA LEU A 220 14.33 13.40 8.74
C LEU A 220 14.80 13.97 10.10
N SER A 221 16.11 14.22 10.24
CA SER A 221 16.68 14.84 11.44
C SER A 221 16.23 16.29 11.65
N ARG A 222 16.00 17.06 10.57
CA ARG A 222 15.45 18.42 10.67
C ARG A 222 13.98 18.38 11.10
N TYR A 223 13.17 17.50 10.50
CA TYR A 223 11.77 17.33 10.92
C TYR A 223 11.67 17.06 12.41
N TYR A 224 12.49 16.13 12.91
CA TYR A 224 12.59 15.81 14.33
C TYR A 224 12.95 17.02 15.19
N ARG A 225 14.08 17.69 14.92
CA ARG A 225 14.54 18.84 15.72
C ARG A 225 13.49 19.96 15.74
N CYS A 226 12.91 20.29 14.60
CA CYS A 226 11.90 21.33 14.49
C CYS A 226 10.59 20.96 15.20
N ALA A 227 10.13 19.71 15.10
CA ALA A 227 8.96 19.26 15.84
C ALA A 227 9.19 19.37 17.36
N LEU A 228 10.35 18.95 17.86
CA LEU A 228 10.67 19.10 19.27
C LEU A 228 10.68 20.58 19.71
N ASP A 229 11.26 21.48 18.91
CA ASP A 229 11.31 22.90 19.25
C ASP A 229 9.92 23.54 19.29
N LYS A 230 9.04 23.13 18.37
CA LYS A 230 7.66 23.61 18.29
C LYS A 230 6.75 23.10 19.41
N ALA A 231 7.13 22.01 20.10
CA ALA A 231 6.35 21.47 21.21
C ALA A 231 6.28 22.46 22.40
N ASN A 232 7.23 23.39 22.49
CA ASN A 232 7.27 24.44 23.53
C ASN A 232 7.14 23.88 24.96
N SER A 233 7.71 22.70 25.20
CA SER A 233 7.69 22.02 26.49
C SER A 233 8.86 22.48 27.37
N SER A 234 8.70 22.41 28.71
CA SER A 234 9.84 22.58 29.63
C SER A 234 10.91 21.53 29.35
N LYS A 235 12.13 21.77 29.84
CA LYS A 235 13.24 20.83 29.68
C LYS A 235 12.89 19.46 30.25
N GLU A 236 12.32 19.42 31.45
CA GLU A 236 11.95 18.19 32.16
C GLU A 236 10.82 17.44 31.43
N ALA A 237 9.80 18.18 30.96
CA ALA A 237 8.69 17.62 30.19
C ALA A 237 9.18 17.00 28.87
N ARG A 238 10.16 17.64 28.23
CA ARG A 238 10.80 17.18 26.98
C ARG A 238 11.63 15.92 27.21
N GLU A 239 12.50 15.93 28.22
CA GLU A 239 13.34 14.77 28.55
C GLU A 239 12.51 13.54 28.90
N GLU A 240 11.42 13.72 29.65
CA GLU A 240 10.50 12.62 29.97
C GLU A 240 9.73 12.15 28.73
N GLY A 241 9.27 13.07 27.87
CA GLY A 241 8.64 12.70 26.59
C GLY A 241 9.58 11.85 25.71
N ILE A 242 10.86 12.26 25.60
CA ILE A 242 11.89 11.49 24.88
C ILE A 242 12.07 10.11 25.52
N HIS A 243 12.12 10.04 26.85
CA HIS A 243 12.26 8.77 27.56
C HIS A 243 11.09 7.81 27.24
N VAL A 244 9.85 8.30 27.29
CA VAL A 244 8.65 7.52 26.94
C VAL A 244 8.70 7.04 25.49
N GLY A 245 8.96 7.93 24.54
CA GLY A 245 9.00 7.58 23.12
C GLY A 245 10.08 6.56 22.78
N ARG A 246 11.28 6.68 23.38
CA ARG A 246 12.36 5.69 23.23
C ARG A 246 12.01 4.34 23.84
N ALA A 247 11.37 4.33 25.00
CA ALA A 247 10.96 3.09 25.65
C ALA A 247 9.95 2.32 24.79
N ILE A 248 9.00 3.04 24.17
CA ILE A 248 8.02 2.48 23.23
C ILE A 248 8.72 1.93 21.99
N ALA A 249 9.52 2.78 21.31
CA ALA A 249 10.22 2.40 20.10
C ALA A 249 11.14 1.18 20.33
N GLY A 250 11.89 1.19 21.44
CA GLY A 250 12.77 0.10 21.82
C GLY A 250 12.03 -1.22 22.05
N ARG A 251 10.82 -1.20 22.62
CA ARG A 251 10.00 -2.42 22.78
C ARG A 251 9.49 -2.94 21.44
N ILE A 252 9.03 -2.06 20.55
CA ILE A 252 8.61 -2.46 19.21
C ILE A 252 9.79 -3.06 18.44
N ILE A 253 10.94 -2.39 18.43
CA ILE A 253 12.15 -2.89 17.76
C ILE A 253 12.57 -4.23 18.36
N ALA A 254 12.58 -4.38 19.70
CA ALA A 254 12.94 -5.64 20.34
C ALA A 254 11.97 -6.79 20.01
N GLU A 255 10.69 -6.50 19.82
CA GLU A 255 9.69 -7.50 19.42
C GLU A 255 9.80 -7.85 17.92
N ARG A 256 10.24 -6.89 17.10
CA ARG A 256 10.14 -6.95 15.62
C ARG A 256 11.47 -7.15 14.91
N VAL A 257 12.58 -7.05 15.62
CA VAL A 257 13.89 -7.49 15.13
C VAL A 257 13.85 -9.00 14.95
N HIS A 258 14.32 -9.49 13.80
CA HIS A 258 14.27 -10.91 13.44
C HIS A 258 12.85 -11.52 13.42
N ASP A 259 11.83 -10.71 13.15
CA ASP A 259 10.47 -11.21 12.98
C ASP A 259 10.22 -11.89 11.64
N GLY A 260 11.26 -12.10 10.81
CA GLY A 260 11.21 -12.68 9.49
C GLY A 260 11.31 -11.66 8.34
N ALA A 261 11.17 -10.35 8.63
CA ALA A 261 11.25 -9.30 7.62
C ALA A 261 12.70 -8.92 7.22
N ASP A 262 13.70 -9.37 7.96
CA ASP A 262 15.13 -9.12 7.72
C ASP A 262 15.71 -9.94 6.56
N ARG A 263 14.98 -10.93 6.06
CA ARG A 263 15.41 -11.74 4.91
C ARG A 263 15.30 -10.94 3.62
N PRO A 264 16.36 -10.84 2.80
CA PRO A 264 16.25 -10.20 1.49
C PRO A 264 15.33 -11.00 0.58
N ASP A 265 14.72 -10.32 -0.39
CA ASP A 265 13.84 -10.98 -1.35
C ASP A 265 14.61 -11.98 -2.23
N PRO A 266 14.09 -13.21 -2.40
CA PRO A 266 14.81 -14.27 -3.09
C PRO A 266 14.98 -13.98 -4.58
N VAL A 267 16.16 -14.28 -5.12
CA VAL A 267 16.40 -14.29 -6.57
C VAL A 267 15.72 -15.50 -7.20
N TRP A 268 15.01 -15.27 -8.30
CA TRP A 268 14.34 -16.32 -9.07
C TRP A 268 15.34 -17.37 -9.59
N ARG A 269 14.98 -18.66 -9.52
CA ARG A 269 15.81 -19.85 -9.82
C ARG A 269 17.05 -20.08 -8.95
N ASN A 270 17.57 -19.05 -8.30
CA ASN A 270 18.68 -19.16 -7.36
C ASN A 270 18.15 -19.53 -5.96
N ASP A 271 17.50 -18.58 -5.29
CA ASP A 271 16.98 -18.72 -3.93
C ASP A 271 15.56 -19.29 -3.93
N PHE A 272 14.74 -18.92 -4.93
CA PHE A 272 13.38 -19.42 -5.09
C PHE A 272 13.26 -20.30 -6.33
N ARG A 273 12.80 -21.53 -6.15
CA ARG A 273 12.48 -22.47 -7.24
C ARG A 273 11.00 -22.81 -7.23
N PRO A 274 10.28 -22.67 -8.36
CA PRO A 274 8.89 -23.15 -8.48
C PRO A 274 8.76 -24.63 -8.13
N ARG A 275 7.59 -25.01 -7.60
CA ARG A 275 7.34 -26.39 -7.12
C ARG A 275 7.47 -27.45 -8.22
N HIS A 276 7.16 -27.14 -9.47
CA HIS A 276 7.47 -28.03 -10.59
C HIS A 276 8.69 -27.49 -11.33
N THR A 277 9.82 -28.18 -11.17
CA THR A 277 11.06 -27.93 -11.91
C THR A 277 11.00 -28.62 -13.27
N PRO A 278 11.33 -27.95 -14.40
CA PRO A 278 11.36 -28.61 -15.70
C PRO A 278 12.43 -29.69 -15.80
N SER A 279 12.16 -30.70 -16.62
CA SER A 279 13.19 -31.24 -17.51
C SER A 279 13.41 -30.21 -18.63
N ASP A 280 14.46 -29.38 -18.52
CA ASP A 280 15.11 -28.43 -19.45
C ASP A 280 14.37 -27.67 -20.58
N THR A 281 13.08 -27.89 -20.90
CA THR A 281 12.36 -27.11 -21.93
C THR A 281 10.91 -26.72 -21.59
N ASP A 282 10.25 -27.38 -20.64
CA ASP A 282 8.82 -27.13 -20.34
C ASP A 282 8.63 -26.53 -18.94
N TYR A 283 8.68 -25.20 -18.82
CA TYR A 283 8.00 -24.58 -17.69
C TYR A 283 6.50 -24.71 -17.93
N ASN A 284 5.82 -25.42 -17.03
CA ASN A 284 4.37 -25.51 -17.08
C ASN A 284 3.77 -24.09 -17.00
N TYR A 285 3.12 -23.62 -18.08
CA TYR A 285 2.46 -22.31 -18.17
C TYR A 285 1.30 -22.14 -17.16
N LEU A 286 0.98 -23.22 -16.44
CA LEU A 286 0.05 -23.28 -15.31
C LEU A 286 0.69 -22.87 -13.97
N GLN A 287 1.97 -22.49 -13.94
CA GLN A 287 2.65 -21.99 -12.75
C GLN A 287 3.24 -20.60 -12.99
N TRP A 288 3.41 -19.85 -11.90
CA TRP A 288 4.11 -18.57 -11.92
C TRP A 288 5.52 -18.74 -12.48
N GLN A 289 5.90 -17.80 -13.32
CA GLN A 289 7.19 -17.73 -13.99
C GLN A 289 7.67 -16.27 -13.97
N ARG A 290 8.98 -16.09 -14.23
CA ARG A 290 9.57 -14.77 -14.52
C ARG A 290 8.70 -14.04 -15.53
N ASP A 291 8.44 -12.76 -15.26
CA ASP A 291 7.65 -11.92 -16.16
C ASP A 291 8.31 -11.85 -17.55
N PRO A 292 7.64 -12.34 -18.62
CA PRO A 292 8.22 -12.36 -19.97
C PRO A 292 8.30 -10.97 -20.62
N VAL A 293 7.80 -9.92 -19.95
CA VAL A 293 7.89 -8.52 -20.43
C VAL A 293 9.05 -7.79 -19.77
N SER A 294 9.07 -7.72 -18.43
CA SER A 294 10.10 -6.96 -17.70
C SER A 294 11.38 -7.75 -17.49
N GLY A 295 11.31 -9.07 -17.39
CA GLY A 295 12.47 -9.90 -17.06
C GLY A 295 13.01 -9.70 -15.65
N LEU A 296 12.23 -9.23 -14.68
CA LEU A 296 12.71 -9.13 -13.29
C LEU A 296 12.96 -10.53 -12.69
N ASP A 297 14.21 -10.82 -12.28
CA ASP A 297 14.64 -12.08 -11.68
C ASP A 297 14.54 -12.09 -10.15
N THR A 298 13.45 -11.53 -9.62
CA THR A 298 13.18 -11.47 -8.17
C THR A 298 11.86 -12.19 -7.89
N ALA A 299 11.79 -12.94 -6.80
CA ALA A 299 10.54 -13.40 -6.21
C ALA A 299 10.21 -12.48 -5.02
N LEU A 300 9.65 -11.31 -5.34
CA LEU A 300 9.43 -10.23 -4.37
C LEU A 300 8.44 -10.67 -3.28
N GLY A 301 8.92 -10.73 -2.04
CA GLY A 301 8.23 -11.22 -0.86
C GLY A 301 8.20 -12.75 -0.75
N GLY A 302 9.04 -13.50 -1.48
CA GLY A 302 9.04 -14.98 -1.45
C GLY A 302 9.20 -15.62 -0.06
N TYR A 303 9.70 -14.87 0.92
CA TYR A 303 9.80 -15.30 2.32
C TYR A 303 8.83 -14.60 3.27
N TRP A 304 7.92 -13.75 2.77
CA TRP A 304 7.11 -12.86 3.58
C TRP A 304 6.08 -13.59 4.47
N ALA A 305 5.71 -14.82 4.11
CA ALA A 305 4.91 -15.70 4.95
C ALA A 305 5.59 -16.05 6.30
N ASN A 306 6.91 -15.84 6.42
CA ASN A 306 7.64 -16.05 7.68
C ASN A 306 7.59 -14.84 8.61
N VAL A 307 7.05 -13.69 8.16
CA VAL A 307 6.94 -12.50 8.99
C VAL A 307 5.92 -12.76 10.10
N LYS A 308 6.30 -12.46 11.35
CA LYS A 308 5.42 -12.56 12.52
C LYS A 308 4.18 -11.67 12.32
N PRO A 309 2.95 -12.23 12.31
CA PRO A 309 1.75 -11.43 12.20
C PRO A 309 1.58 -10.44 13.36
N PHE A 310 0.72 -9.44 13.16
CA PHE A 310 0.30 -8.47 14.17
C PHE A 310 -0.87 -9.01 14.98
N ALA A 311 -1.97 -9.38 14.34
CA ALA A 311 -3.17 -9.91 14.98
C ALA A 311 -3.50 -11.36 14.61
N LEU A 312 -3.06 -11.82 13.43
CA LEU A 312 -3.31 -13.19 12.98
C LEU A 312 -2.54 -14.22 13.82
N SER A 313 -3.05 -15.45 13.87
CA SER A 313 -2.34 -16.57 14.52
C SER A 313 -1.25 -17.16 13.65
N SER A 314 -1.37 -17.06 12.32
CA SER A 314 -0.39 -17.55 11.35
C SER A 314 -0.59 -16.85 10.01
N ALA A 315 0.41 -16.95 9.12
CA ALA A 315 0.33 -16.40 7.77
C ALA A 315 -0.77 -17.07 6.94
N PHE A 316 -1.04 -18.35 7.17
CA PHE A 316 -2.02 -19.12 6.42
C PHE A 316 -3.40 -19.15 7.08
N GLN A 317 -3.66 -18.35 8.13
CA GLN A 317 -4.94 -18.37 8.87
C GLN A 317 -6.16 -18.23 7.95
N PHE A 318 -6.05 -17.38 6.93
CA PHE A 318 -7.11 -17.13 5.95
C PHE A 318 -6.74 -17.58 4.53
N ARG A 319 -5.69 -18.42 4.39
CA ARG A 319 -5.41 -19.04 3.11
C ARG A 319 -6.59 -19.97 2.76
N PRO A 320 -7.18 -19.88 1.55
CA PRO A 320 -8.20 -20.81 1.11
C PRO A 320 -7.74 -22.28 1.22
N ASP A 321 -8.58 -23.16 1.78
CA ASP A 321 -8.24 -24.57 2.04
C ASP A 321 -8.17 -25.44 0.77
N VAL A 322 -8.92 -25.07 -0.25
CA VAL A 322 -8.95 -25.74 -1.55
C VAL A 322 -8.14 -24.92 -2.51
N ASP A 323 -7.24 -25.56 -3.27
CA ASP A 323 -6.66 -24.99 -4.49
C ASP A 323 -7.83 -24.73 -5.46
N PRO A 324 -8.37 -23.49 -5.55
CA PRO A 324 -9.66 -23.27 -6.21
C PRO A 324 -9.55 -23.48 -7.73
N THR A 325 -8.35 -23.68 -8.25
CA THR A 325 -8.05 -23.60 -9.68
C THR A 325 -7.14 -24.74 -10.20
N ARG A 326 -6.88 -25.79 -9.40
CA ARG A 326 -6.27 -27.03 -9.94
C ARG A 326 -7.03 -27.54 -11.17
N ASP A 327 -8.34 -27.26 -11.25
CA ASP A 327 -9.17 -27.55 -12.42
C ASP A 327 -9.16 -26.44 -13.50
N PHE A 328 -8.92 -25.16 -13.14
CA PHE A 328 -8.89 -24.02 -14.07
C PHE A 328 -7.78 -24.15 -15.11
N PHE A 329 -6.60 -24.57 -14.64
CA PHE A 329 -5.37 -24.59 -15.43
C PHE A 329 -5.18 -25.94 -16.15
N VAL A 330 -5.64 -27.04 -15.54
CA VAL A 330 -5.38 -28.42 -16.03
C VAL A 330 -6.36 -28.87 -17.12
N ASN A 331 -7.54 -28.25 -17.26
CA ASN A 331 -8.55 -28.72 -18.22
C ASN A 331 -9.38 -27.59 -18.87
N PRO A 332 -8.78 -26.77 -19.76
CA PRO A 332 -9.48 -25.66 -20.41
C PRO A 332 -10.68 -26.11 -21.26
N ASP A 333 -10.65 -27.31 -21.85
CA ASP A 333 -11.72 -27.81 -22.72
C ASP A 333 -12.82 -28.60 -21.97
N LYS A 334 -12.54 -29.16 -20.78
CA LYS A 334 -13.55 -29.88 -19.96
C LYS A 334 -14.18 -29.02 -18.85
N THR A 335 -13.65 -27.85 -18.54
CA THR A 335 -14.27 -26.90 -17.58
C THR A 335 -15.24 -25.91 -18.25
N ALA A 336 -15.81 -26.34 -19.37
CA ALA A 336 -16.66 -25.59 -20.29
C ALA A 336 -17.94 -24.95 -19.73
N GLU A 337 -18.21 -24.90 -18.41
CA GLU A 337 -19.48 -24.32 -17.93
C GLU A 337 -19.47 -23.36 -16.74
N LYS A 338 -18.42 -23.19 -15.88
CA LYS A 338 -18.65 -22.40 -14.64
C LYS A 338 -17.81 -21.17 -14.27
N THR A 339 -16.51 -21.02 -14.54
CA THR A 339 -15.81 -19.74 -14.17
C THR A 339 -14.48 -19.49 -14.90
N SER A 340 -13.78 -20.54 -15.36
CA SER A 340 -12.38 -20.47 -15.79
C SER A 340 -12.15 -19.80 -17.15
N ILE A 341 -12.79 -20.32 -18.19
CA ILE A 341 -12.75 -19.79 -19.57
C ILE A 341 -13.20 -18.34 -19.61
N LYS A 342 -14.18 -18.01 -18.76
CA LYS A 342 -14.77 -16.69 -18.73
C LYS A 342 -13.82 -15.62 -18.16
N SER A 343 -13.03 -15.93 -17.11
CA SER A 343 -11.97 -15.04 -16.63
C SER A 343 -10.81 -14.90 -17.63
N TYR A 344 -10.48 -15.95 -18.38
CA TYR A 344 -9.48 -15.88 -19.45
C TYR A 344 -9.92 -14.90 -20.55
N ASP A 345 -11.13 -15.06 -21.10
CA ASP A 345 -11.64 -14.20 -22.16
C ASP A 345 -11.75 -12.74 -21.69
N ALA A 346 -12.16 -12.55 -20.43
CA ALA A 346 -12.25 -11.24 -19.81
C ALA A 346 -10.90 -10.52 -19.77
N VAL A 347 -9.89 -11.12 -19.14
CA VAL A 347 -8.56 -10.50 -19.00
C VAL A 347 -7.89 -10.35 -20.35
N ARG A 348 -8.01 -11.34 -21.25
CA ARG A 348 -7.45 -11.27 -22.60
C ARG A 348 -8.02 -10.08 -23.38
N LYS A 349 -9.32 -9.82 -23.24
CA LYS A 349 -10.02 -8.75 -23.94
C LYS A 349 -9.77 -7.38 -23.31
N TRP A 350 -9.93 -7.25 -21.99
CA TRP A 350 -9.95 -5.95 -21.31
C TRP A 350 -8.63 -5.56 -20.65
N GLY A 351 -7.75 -6.52 -20.37
CA GLY A 351 -6.44 -6.29 -19.78
C GLY A 351 -5.33 -5.98 -20.78
N ARG A 352 -5.62 -5.99 -22.09
CA ARG A 352 -4.64 -5.80 -23.17
C ARG A 352 -4.27 -4.34 -23.38
N ASP A 353 -2.99 -4.05 -23.64
CA ASP A 353 -2.57 -2.70 -24.04
C ASP A 353 -2.80 -2.46 -25.53
N ALA A 354 -3.84 -1.73 -25.90
CA ALA A 354 -4.13 -1.45 -27.31
C ALA A 354 -3.06 -0.60 -28.01
N ARG A 355 -2.21 0.12 -27.27
CA ARG A 355 -1.12 0.92 -27.86
C ARG A 355 0.04 0.05 -28.36
N LEU A 356 0.21 -1.12 -27.75
CA LEU A 356 1.32 -2.03 -28.03
C LEU A 356 0.89 -3.29 -28.81
N ASN A 357 -0.42 -3.56 -28.91
CA ASN A 357 -0.98 -4.69 -29.63
C ASN A 357 -1.76 -4.21 -30.87
N ASP A 358 -1.10 -4.13 -32.03
CA ASP A 358 -1.63 -3.88 -33.40
C ASP A 358 -3.00 -3.14 -33.55
N VAL A 359 -2.95 -1.98 -34.19
CA VAL A 359 -3.96 -0.90 -34.30
C VAL A 359 -5.30 -1.25 -34.98
N SER A 360 -5.58 -2.51 -35.29
CA SER A 360 -6.81 -2.94 -35.99
C SER A 360 -8.00 -3.25 -35.08
N VAL A 361 -7.89 -2.98 -33.78
CA VAL A 361 -8.94 -3.27 -32.79
C VAL A 361 -9.41 -1.96 -32.14
N ASP A 362 -10.72 -1.77 -32.06
CA ASP A 362 -11.33 -0.63 -31.37
C ASP A 362 -10.67 -0.40 -29.99
N PRO A 363 -10.33 0.85 -29.63
CA PRO A 363 -9.65 1.14 -28.38
C PRO A 363 -10.48 0.62 -27.19
N PRO A 364 -9.81 0.16 -26.11
CA PRO A 364 -10.50 -0.22 -24.88
C PRO A 364 -11.34 0.97 -24.40
N PRO A 365 -12.51 0.72 -23.77
CA PRO A 365 -13.32 1.80 -23.25
C PRO A 365 -12.50 2.60 -22.24
N ASP A 366 -12.42 3.92 -22.45
CA ASP A 366 -11.56 4.88 -21.73
C ASP A 366 -11.56 4.72 -20.20
N ILE A 367 -12.63 4.18 -19.63
CA ILE A 367 -12.80 3.92 -18.19
C ILE A 367 -11.88 2.81 -17.64
N GLY A 368 -11.66 1.71 -18.36
CA GLY A 368 -10.91 0.56 -17.82
C GLY A 368 -9.43 0.88 -17.58
N LEU A 369 -8.80 1.53 -18.58
CA LEU A 369 -7.43 2.02 -18.47
C LEU A 369 -7.30 3.05 -17.35
N TYR A 370 -8.29 3.95 -17.20
CA TYR A 370 -8.30 4.90 -16.10
C TYR A 370 -8.32 4.20 -14.74
N LEU A 371 -9.24 3.26 -14.52
CA LEU A 371 -9.32 2.54 -13.25
C LEU A 371 -8.03 1.78 -12.96
N ALA A 372 -7.44 1.12 -13.97
CA ALA A 372 -6.14 0.49 -13.86
C ALA A 372 -5.06 1.47 -13.35
N GLN A 373 -5.01 2.68 -13.92
CA GLN A 373 -4.04 3.70 -13.54
C GLN A 373 -4.34 4.34 -12.18
N PHE A 374 -5.60 4.61 -11.86
CA PHE A 374 -6.01 5.32 -10.65
C PHE A 374 -5.59 4.56 -9.38
N TRP A 375 -5.73 3.23 -9.41
CA TRP A 375 -5.43 2.33 -8.30
C TRP A 375 -4.04 1.68 -8.40
N ALA A 376 -3.16 2.16 -9.31
CA ALA A 376 -1.89 1.50 -9.60
C ALA A 376 -0.91 1.52 -8.42
N TYR A 377 -0.19 2.63 -8.19
CA TYR A 377 0.80 2.77 -7.11
C TYR A 377 1.73 1.54 -7.04
N ASP A 378 2.27 1.11 -8.18
CA ASP A 378 2.91 -0.19 -8.35
C ASP A 378 4.43 -0.14 -8.07
N GLY A 379 4.81 0.40 -6.91
CA GLY A 379 6.20 0.44 -6.44
C GLY A 379 7.06 1.48 -7.18
N THR A 380 6.44 2.62 -7.53
CA THR A 380 7.04 3.57 -8.46
C THR A 380 7.51 4.87 -7.81
N ALA A 381 8.47 5.52 -8.47
CA ALA A 381 9.21 6.64 -7.91
C ALA A 381 8.30 7.80 -7.50
N ASN A 382 8.40 8.19 -6.23
CA ASN A 382 7.64 9.28 -5.59
C ASN A 382 6.12 9.03 -5.44
N LEU A 383 5.64 7.81 -5.72
CA LEU A 383 4.27 7.38 -5.39
C LEU A 383 4.25 6.21 -4.42
N CYS A 384 5.34 5.43 -4.31
CA CYS A 384 5.45 4.23 -3.48
C CYS A 384 4.66 3.02 -4.04
N ALA A 385 4.23 2.17 -3.11
CA ALA A 385 3.42 0.98 -3.24
C ALA A 385 1.98 1.25 -2.73
N PRO A 386 1.03 0.31 -2.88
CA PRO A 386 -0.39 0.54 -2.59
C PRO A 386 -0.68 0.96 -1.14
N ALA A 387 0.14 0.56 -0.17
CA ALA A 387 -0.04 0.95 1.23
C ALA A 387 -0.04 2.48 1.45
N ARG A 388 0.69 3.25 0.61
CA ARG A 388 0.64 4.71 0.63
C ARG A 388 -0.72 5.23 0.14
N LEU A 389 -1.21 4.74 -0.99
CA LEU A 389 -2.55 5.04 -1.52
C LEU A 389 -3.64 4.81 -0.46
N TYR A 390 -3.60 3.65 0.19
CA TYR A 390 -4.60 3.30 1.21
C TYR A 390 -4.59 4.22 2.43
N ASN A 391 -3.42 4.72 2.83
CA ASN A 391 -3.32 5.73 3.89
C ASN A 391 -3.85 7.10 3.43
N GLN A 392 -3.65 7.49 2.17
CA GLN A 392 -4.24 8.72 1.61
C GLN A 392 -5.77 8.62 1.56
N ILE A 393 -6.32 7.46 1.22
CA ILE A 393 -7.76 7.20 1.26
C ILE A 393 -8.29 7.23 2.69
N ALA A 394 -7.59 6.61 3.64
CA ALA A 394 -7.94 6.67 5.06
C ALA A 394 -7.98 8.11 5.58
N LEU A 395 -7.02 8.94 5.16
CA LEU A 395 -6.99 10.37 5.47
C LEU A 395 -8.17 11.12 4.83
N ALA A 396 -8.55 10.80 3.58
CA ALA A 396 -9.72 11.38 2.92
C ALA A 396 -11.03 11.02 3.61
N ALA A 397 -11.21 9.76 4.02
CA ALA A 397 -12.34 9.31 4.79
C ALA A 397 -12.41 9.99 6.18
N LEU A 398 -11.26 10.15 6.84
CA LEU A 398 -11.18 10.88 8.11
C LEU A 398 -11.54 12.36 7.95
N ALA A 399 -11.04 13.02 6.91
CA ALA A 399 -11.37 14.42 6.61
C ALA A 399 -12.87 14.60 6.33
N HIS A 400 -13.47 13.64 5.63
CA HIS A 400 -14.91 13.60 5.43
C HIS A 400 -15.68 13.52 6.75
N LEU A 401 -15.28 12.62 7.66
CA LEU A 401 -15.90 12.50 9.00
C LEU A 401 -15.74 13.76 9.87
N GLU A 402 -14.69 14.56 9.68
CA GLU A 402 -14.59 15.85 10.37
C GLU A 402 -15.63 16.87 9.89
N LEU A 403 -15.94 16.85 8.60
CA LEU A 403 -16.91 17.76 7.98
C LEU A 403 -18.35 17.28 8.16
N LYS A 404 -18.55 15.96 8.14
CA LYS A 404 -19.85 15.28 8.29
C LYS A 404 -19.78 14.18 9.36
N PRO A 405 -19.71 14.54 10.65
CA PRO A 405 -19.67 13.55 11.73
C PRO A 405 -20.88 12.59 11.73
N GLU A 406 -22.02 13.03 11.20
CA GLU A 406 -23.23 12.21 11.04
C GLU A 406 -23.06 11.03 10.08
N ASP A 407 -22.06 11.05 9.20
CA ASP A 407 -21.70 9.94 8.31
C ASP A 407 -20.84 8.89 9.02
N GLY A 408 -20.38 9.17 10.24
CA GLY A 408 -19.74 8.20 11.12
C GLY A 408 -20.72 7.40 11.95
N TYR A 409 -20.25 6.28 12.49
CA TYR A 409 -20.85 5.74 13.72
C TYR A 409 -20.41 6.61 14.90
N ASN A 410 -21.22 6.71 15.97
CA ASN A 410 -20.89 7.42 17.22
C ASN A 410 -19.67 6.83 17.98
N ALA A 411 -18.75 6.17 17.28
CA ALA A 411 -17.66 5.35 17.80
C ALA A 411 -16.27 6.00 17.67
N ILE A 412 -16.09 7.06 16.87
CA ILE A 412 -14.80 7.76 16.76
C ILE A 412 -14.94 9.27 16.97
N ASP A 413 -14.24 9.79 17.97
CA ASP A 413 -14.02 11.24 18.09
C ASP A 413 -12.80 11.61 17.25
N VAL A 414 -13.03 12.06 16.01
CA VAL A 414 -11.98 12.44 15.05
C VAL A 414 -11.08 13.59 15.52
N LYS A 415 -11.49 14.31 16.57
CA LYS A 415 -10.69 15.35 17.24
C LYS A 415 -9.83 14.79 18.36
N SER A 416 -10.14 13.60 18.89
CA SER A 416 -9.36 12.95 19.93
C SER A 416 -8.04 12.39 19.35
N PRO A 417 -6.88 12.79 19.90
CA PRO A 417 -5.58 12.27 19.44
C PRO A 417 -5.45 10.75 19.57
N VAL A 418 -5.97 10.14 20.64
CA VAL A 418 -5.87 8.69 20.85
C VAL A 418 -6.78 7.90 19.90
N GLU A 419 -7.95 8.43 19.56
CA GLU A 419 -8.83 7.85 18.55
C GLU A 419 -8.22 7.91 17.15
N LEU A 420 -7.62 9.06 16.81
CA LEU A 420 -6.89 9.22 15.57
C LEU A 420 -5.72 8.24 15.47
N ALA A 421 -4.97 8.08 16.56
CA ALA A 421 -3.85 7.17 16.59
C ALA A 421 -4.28 5.71 16.46
N ARG A 422 -5.38 5.32 17.13
CA ARG A 422 -5.98 3.99 17.00
C ARG A 422 -6.48 3.73 15.59
N PHE A 423 -7.14 4.69 14.96
CA PHE A 423 -7.66 4.58 13.59
C PHE A 423 -6.57 4.18 12.59
N PHE A 424 -5.46 4.93 12.55
CA PHE A 424 -4.37 4.63 11.63
C PHE A 424 -3.56 3.40 12.03
N ALA A 425 -3.40 3.11 13.32
CA ALA A 425 -2.66 1.93 13.76
C ALA A 425 -3.43 0.64 13.41
N LEU A 426 -4.75 0.60 13.60
CA LEU A 426 -5.58 -0.55 13.19
C LEU A 426 -5.57 -0.77 11.67
N ILE A 427 -5.72 0.31 10.89
CA ILE A 427 -5.66 0.22 9.42
C ILE A 427 -4.30 -0.34 8.99
N ASN A 428 -3.20 0.22 9.48
CA ASN A 428 -1.88 -0.21 9.04
C ASN A 428 -1.52 -1.62 9.52
N MET A 429 -1.95 -2.03 10.73
CA MET A 429 -1.81 -3.43 11.17
C MET A 429 -2.61 -4.39 10.28
N ALA A 430 -3.82 -4.02 9.85
CA ALA A 430 -4.60 -4.81 8.91
C ALA A 430 -3.94 -4.90 7.53
N LEU A 431 -3.38 -3.80 7.03
CA LEU A 431 -2.59 -3.82 5.79
C LEU A 431 -1.35 -4.72 5.93
N ALA A 432 -0.62 -4.65 7.05
CA ALA A 432 0.53 -5.52 7.28
C ALA A 432 0.15 -7.01 7.30
N ASP A 433 -0.89 -7.38 8.05
CA ASP A 433 -1.38 -8.77 8.11
C ASP A 433 -1.96 -9.24 6.76
N SER A 434 -2.54 -8.34 5.97
CA SER A 434 -2.93 -8.59 4.57
C SER A 434 -1.74 -8.95 3.70
N SER A 435 -0.61 -8.26 3.85
CA SER A 435 0.61 -8.63 3.11
C SER A 435 1.12 -10.02 3.49
N ILE A 436 1.08 -10.37 4.77
CA ILE A 436 1.55 -11.67 5.27
C ILE A 436 0.68 -12.80 4.69
N SER A 437 -0.64 -12.66 4.77
CA SER A 437 -1.58 -13.69 4.30
C SER A 437 -1.63 -13.80 2.78
N ALA A 438 -1.62 -12.67 2.07
CA ALA A 438 -1.62 -12.67 0.62
C ALA A 438 -0.34 -13.29 0.07
N TRP A 439 0.83 -13.02 0.67
CA TRP A 439 2.09 -13.61 0.23
C TRP A 439 2.22 -15.09 0.60
N ASP A 440 1.68 -15.55 1.73
CA ASP A 440 1.53 -16.98 2.00
C ASP A 440 0.75 -17.66 0.88
N ALA A 441 -0.45 -17.18 0.55
CA ALA A 441 -1.27 -17.76 -0.50
C ALA A 441 -0.57 -17.68 -1.88
N LYS A 442 0.04 -16.55 -2.25
CA LYS A 442 0.79 -16.39 -3.51
C LYS A 442 1.85 -17.45 -3.70
N TYR A 443 2.72 -17.62 -2.72
CA TYR A 443 3.84 -18.55 -2.82
C TYR A 443 3.45 -19.99 -2.50
N HIS A 444 2.32 -20.20 -1.81
CA HIS A 444 1.68 -21.50 -1.66
C HIS A 444 1.07 -21.99 -2.97
N PHE A 445 0.29 -21.17 -3.70
CA PHE A 445 -0.41 -21.60 -4.93
C PHE A 445 0.44 -21.45 -6.20
N GLN A 446 1.26 -20.40 -6.28
CA GLN A 446 2.17 -20.13 -7.40
C GLN A 446 1.45 -20.02 -8.76
N TYR A 447 0.32 -19.33 -8.83
CA TYR A 447 -0.42 -19.18 -10.09
C TYR A 447 0.25 -18.23 -11.10
N PRO A 448 0.12 -18.53 -12.41
CA PRO A 448 0.68 -17.71 -13.48
C PRO A 448 0.01 -16.35 -13.54
N ARG A 449 0.81 -15.35 -13.89
CA ARG A 449 0.28 -14.05 -14.32
C ARG A 449 -0.46 -14.22 -15.65
N PRO A 450 -1.46 -13.38 -15.95
CA PRO A 450 -2.18 -13.46 -17.21
C PRO A 450 -1.29 -13.43 -18.45
N VAL A 451 -0.23 -12.62 -18.45
CA VAL A 451 0.70 -12.55 -19.58
C VAL A 451 1.37 -13.89 -19.89
N THR A 452 1.72 -14.69 -18.88
CA THR A 452 2.35 -16.00 -19.07
C THR A 452 1.34 -16.97 -19.67
N TYR A 453 0.16 -17.07 -19.07
CA TYR A 453 -0.85 -18.04 -19.50
C TYR A 453 -1.45 -17.68 -20.87
N ILE A 454 -1.82 -16.42 -21.10
CA ILE A 454 -2.42 -15.98 -22.37
C ILE A 454 -1.45 -16.17 -23.53
N ARG A 455 -0.18 -15.79 -23.36
CA ARG A 455 0.83 -15.99 -24.41
C ARG A 455 1.02 -17.47 -24.75
N ALA A 456 1.09 -18.35 -23.75
CA ALA A 456 1.21 -19.78 -23.97
C ALA A 456 0.00 -20.35 -24.74
N VAL A 457 -1.22 -19.93 -24.38
CA VAL A 457 -2.45 -20.35 -25.10
C VAL A 457 -2.48 -19.80 -26.53
N GLU A 458 -2.09 -18.55 -26.75
CA GLU A 458 -2.03 -17.96 -28.10
C GLU A 458 -0.97 -18.63 -28.97
N GLU A 459 0.21 -18.93 -28.42
CA GLU A 459 1.29 -19.66 -29.09
C GLU A 459 0.87 -21.09 -29.47
N ALA A 460 0.21 -21.82 -28.55
CA ALA A 460 -0.32 -23.15 -28.84
C ALA A 460 -1.34 -23.13 -29.99
N LYS A 461 -2.26 -22.16 -29.98
CA LYS A 461 -3.24 -21.95 -31.07
C LYS A 461 -2.58 -21.57 -32.39
N ALA A 462 -1.57 -20.69 -32.36
CA ALA A 462 -0.83 -20.28 -33.54
C ALA A 462 -0.06 -21.46 -34.15
N THR A 463 0.56 -22.30 -33.31
CA THR A 463 1.27 -23.52 -33.70
C THR A 463 0.32 -24.52 -34.34
N GLU A 464 -0.84 -24.79 -33.72
CA GLU A 464 -1.88 -25.66 -34.30
C GLU A 464 -2.36 -25.13 -35.67
N ALA A 465 -2.57 -23.81 -35.79
CA ALA A 465 -2.95 -23.18 -37.05
C ALA A 465 -1.83 -23.25 -38.12
N ALA A 466 -0.55 -23.22 -37.71
CA ALA A 466 0.60 -23.40 -38.59
C ALA A 466 0.75 -24.82 -39.13
N MET A 467 0.26 -25.83 -38.40
CA MET A 467 0.27 -27.22 -38.85
C MET A 467 -0.82 -27.56 -39.90
N LYS A 468 -1.75 -26.64 -40.21
CA LYS A 468 -2.78 -26.84 -41.25
C LYS A 468 -2.22 -26.54 -42.67
N PRO A 469 -2.51 -27.36 -43.71
CA PRO A 469 -1.99 -27.14 -45.06
C PRO A 469 -2.37 -25.77 -45.62
N ARG A 470 -1.39 -25.04 -46.16
CA ARG A 470 -1.59 -23.72 -46.76
C ARG A 470 -1.79 -23.85 -48.28
N ALA A 471 -2.63 -22.97 -48.86
CA ALA A 471 -2.59 -22.75 -50.30
C ALA A 471 -1.19 -22.26 -50.70
N PRO A 472 -0.67 -22.59 -51.90
CA PRO A 472 0.67 -22.20 -52.32
C PRO A 472 0.84 -20.67 -52.21
N ALA A 473 1.87 -20.23 -51.50
CA ALA A 473 2.22 -18.81 -51.47
C ALA A 473 2.63 -18.36 -52.88
N PRO A 474 2.29 -17.13 -53.31
CA PRO A 474 2.83 -16.55 -54.53
C PRO A 474 4.36 -16.57 -54.43
N THR A 475 5.03 -17.12 -55.46
CA THR A 475 6.49 -17.24 -55.51
C THR A 475 7.14 -15.86 -55.39
N GLY A 476 7.92 -15.59 -54.33
CA GLY A 476 8.82 -14.43 -54.33
C GLY A 476 9.20 -13.75 -53.01
N THR A 477 8.66 -14.11 -51.85
CA THR A 477 9.05 -13.47 -50.58
C THR A 477 9.59 -14.48 -49.59
N GLY A 478 10.92 -14.54 -49.47
CA GLY A 478 11.61 -15.29 -48.41
C GLY A 478 11.58 -14.53 -47.08
N SER A 479 10.40 -14.21 -46.57
CA SER A 479 10.24 -13.65 -45.23
C SER A 479 10.16 -14.76 -44.20
N ASN A 480 10.69 -14.51 -42.99
CA ASN A 480 10.57 -15.37 -41.81
C ASN A 480 9.13 -15.42 -41.26
N ASP A 481 8.12 -15.46 -42.14
CA ASP A 481 6.70 -15.25 -41.84
C ASP A 481 6.18 -16.19 -40.76
N ASP A 482 6.66 -17.43 -40.70
CA ASP A 482 6.15 -18.41 -39.74
C ASP A 482 6.61 -18.10 -38.31
N ALA A 483 7.84 -17.59 -38.09
CA ALA A 483 8.33 -17.22 -36.75
C ALA A 483 7.62 -15.98 -36.19
N ASP A 484 7.42 -14.94 -37.03
CA ASP A 484 6.67 -13.73 -36.65
C ASP A 484 5.16 -13.96 -36.50
N ARG A 485 4.64 -15.05 -37.10
CA ARG A 485 3.25 -15.50 -36.97
C ARG A 485 3.00 -16.35 -35.72
N ILE A 486 4.01 -17.07 -35.24
CA ILE A 486 3.92 -17.91 -34.03
C ILE A 486 4.21 -17.10 -32.76
N ALA A 487 4.98 -16.01 -32.85
CA ALA A 487 5.32 -15.19 -31.69
C ALA A 487 4.06 -14.63 -30.97
N PRO A 488 3.82 -14.96 -29.69
CA PRO A 488 2.65 -14.47 -28.97
C PRO A 488 2.80 -12.97 -28.69
N LYS A 489 1.83 -12.18 -29.18
CA LYS A 489 1.91 -10.70 -29.17
C LYS A 489 1.25 -10.07 -27.96
N TRP A 490 0.42 -10.81 -27.21
CA TRP A 490 -0.36 -10.23 -26.13
C TRP A 490 0.52 -9.53 -25.09
N LEU A 491 0.29 -8.23 -24.93
CA LEU A 491 0.87 -7.38 -23.90
C LEU A 491 -0.24 -6.85 -22.98
N PRO A 492 -0.09 -6.98 -21.65
CA PRO A 492 -1.01 -6.34 -20.72
C PRO A 492 -0.81 -4.82 -20.73
N VAL A 493 -1.82 -4.06 -20.30
CA VAL A 493 -1.66 -2.65 -19.89
C VAL A 493 -0.52 -2.52 -18.87
N GLY A 494 -0.41 -3.50 -17.98
CA GLY A 494 0.70 -3.70 -17.06
C GLY A 494 0.67 -2.76 -15.84
N ALA A 495 1.37 -3.17 -14.79
CA ALA A 495 1.66 -2.35 -13.63
C ALA A 495 2.36 -1.06 -14.06
N GLN A 496 1.78 0.08 -13.66
CA GLN A 496 2.22 1.38 -14.13
C GLN A 496 3.54 1.75 -13.46
N VAL A 497 4.64 1.73 -14.21
CA VAL A 497 5.94 2.20 -13.73
C VAL A 497 6.05 3.72 -13.90
N THR A 498 5.09 4.44 -13.30
CA THR A 498 4.92 5.90 -13.42
C THR A 498 6.20 6.64 -13.06
N ASN A 499 6.61 7.61 -13.87
CA ASN A 499 7.86 8.39 -13.76
C ASN A 499 9.16 7.65 -14.15
N ALA A 500 9.13 6.34 -14.45
CA ALA A 500 10.30 5.62 -14.95
C ALA A 500 10.67 6.05 -16.38
N GLU A 501 11.90 5.76 -16.80
CA GLU A 501 12.40 6.12 -18.14
C GLU A 501 12.20 5.02 -19.19
N GLN A 502 11.84 3.81 -18.76
CA GLN A 502 11.69 2.68 -19.66
C GLN A 502 10.33 2.67 -20.35
N PRO A 503 10.25 2.24 -21.62
CA PRO A 503 9.06 2.40 -22.46
C PRO A 503 7.95 1.35 -22.24
N ARG A 504 8.03 0.50 -21.21
CA ARG A 504 7.05 -0.58 -21.00
C ARG A 504 6.69 -0.79 -19.53
N ASN A 505 5.40 -0.93 -19.29
CA ASN A 505 4.86 -1.42 -18.03
C ASN A 505 5.16 -2.92 -17.84
N ILE A 506 5.05 -3.38 -16.60
CA ILE A 506 5.48 -4.74 -16.21
C ILE A 506 4.31 -5.58 -15.69
N THR A 507 4.54 -6.88 -15.44
CA THR A 507 3.73 -7.59 -14.45
C THR A 507 4.52 -7.75 -13.15
N PRO A 508 3.92 -7.55 -11.96
CA PRO A 508 4.70 -7.56 -10.73
C PRO A 508 5.36 -8.93 -10.46
N PRO A 509 6.59 -8.95 -9.93
CA PRO A 509 7.46 -10.15 -9.86
C PRO A 509 7.11 -11.07 -8.67
N PHE A 510 5.85 -11.50 -8.64
CA PHE A 510 5.27 -12.44 -7.67
C PHE A 510 4.02 -13.11 -8.26
N PRO A 511 3.60 -14.29 -7.75
CA PRO A 511 2.42 -15.02 -8.22
C PRO A 511 1.12 -14.19 -8.22
N SER A 512 0.17 -14.58 -9.06
CA SER A 512 -1.08 -13.82 -9.23
C SER A 512 -2.00 -13.95 -8.02
N TYR A 513 -2.23 -15.15 -7.49
CA TYR A 513 -3.35 -15.40 -6.58
C TYR A 513 -2.99 -15.35 -5.09
N PRO A 514 -3.76 -14.65 -4.24
CA PRO A 514 -4.80 -13.67 -4.59
C PRO A 514 -4.17 -12.33 -4.99
N SER A 515 -4.97 -11.39 -5.49
CA SER A 515 -4.50 -10.04 -5.81
C SER A 515 -4.12 -9.29 -4.53
N GLY A 516 -2.88 -8.77 -4.47
CA GLY A 516 -2.42 -8.00 -3.31
C GLY A 516 -3.28 -6.77 -3.08
N HIS A 517 -3.54 -5.98 -4.14
CA HIS A 517 -4.45 -4.83 -4.09
C HIS A 517 -5.83 -5.20 -3.56
N ALA A 518 -6.39 -6.34 -3.97
CA ALA A 518 -7.71 -6.75 -3.52
C ALA A 518 -7.73 -7.10 -2.02
N VAL A 519 -6.69 -7.79 -1.50
CA VAL A 519 -6.55 -8.09 -0.07
C VAL A 519 -6.31 -6.83 0.75
N PHE A 520 -5.44 -5.91 0.29
CA PHE A 520 -5.23 -4.64 0.97
C PHE A 520 -6.48 -3.75 0.94
N GLY A 521 -7.16 -3.65 -0.19
CA GLY A 521 -8.40 -2.89 -0.33
C GLY A 521 -9.49 -3.47 0.56
N GLY A 522 -9.70 -4.79 0.54
CA GLY A 522 -10.64 -5.46 1.43
C GLY A 522 -10.35 -5.18 2.91
N ALA A 523 -9.07 -5.14 3.30
CA ALA A 523 -8.68 -4.80 4.66
C ALA A 523 -8.91 -3.31 5.00
N LEU A 524 -8.55 -2.39 4.11
CA LEU A 524 -8.79 -0.97 4.31
C LEU A 524 -10.28 -0.68 4.46
N PHE A 525 -11.09 -1.07 3.46
CA PHE A 525 -12.51 -0.72 3.43
C PHE A 525 -13.30 -1.51 4.48
N GLY A 526 -12.93 -2.78 4.77
CA GLY A 526 -13.46 -3.53 5.91
C GLY A 526 -13.17 -2.85 7.26
N MET A 527 -11.98 -2.25 7.43
CA MET A 527 -11.64 -1.49 8.63
C MET A 527 -12.37 -0.14 8.68
N LEU A 528 -12.46 0.59 7.56
CA LEU A 528 -13.17 1.88 7.48
C LEU A 528 -14.67 1.72 7.80
N ARG A 529 -15.30 0.60 7.46
CA ARG A 529 -16.70 0.30 7.84
C ARG A 529 -16.92 0.19 9.35
N GLN A 530 -15.86 0.12 10.17
CA GLN A 530 -15.99 0.21 11.63
C GLN A 530 -16.19 1.65 12.12
N PHE A 531 -15.91 2.64 11.27
CA PHE A 531 -15.89 4.06 11.61
C PHE A 531 -16.87 4.88 10.77
N VAL A 532 -17.00 4.53 9.49
CA VAL A 532 -17.75 5.26 8.45
C VAL A 532 -18.95 4.41 8.01
N LYS A 533 -20.12 5.03 7.86
CA LYS A 533 -21.32 4.37 7.33
C LYS A 533 -21.13 3.96 5.86
N PRO A 534 -21.64 2.80 5.41
CA PRO A 534 -21.49 2.32 4.03
C PRO A 534 -21.99 3.30 2.96
N GLU A 535 -23.03 4.09 3.28
CA GLU A 535 -23.65 5.05 2.37
C GLU A 535 -22.87 6.38 2.27
N ALA A 536 -21.85 6.59 3.12
CA ALA A 536 -21.08 7.82 3.11
C ALA A 536 -20.26 7.94 1.81
N GLU A 537 -20.42 9.06 1.13
CA GLU A 537 -19.61 9.44 -0.03
C GLU A 537 -18.47 10.36 0.41
N PHE A 538 -17.22 9.93 0.22
CA PHE A 538 -16.04 10.78 0.41
C PHE A 538 -15.38 11.07 -0.94
N GLU A 539 -14.61 12.16 -0.99
CA GLU A 539 -13.89 12.57 -2.20
C GLU A 539 -12.41 12.18 -2.13
N PHE A 540 -11.88 11.59 -3.19
CA PHE A 540 -10.47 11.20 -3.26
C PHE A 540 -9.86 11.48 -4.64
N ARG A 541 -8.59 11.90 -4.64
CA ARG A 541 -7.78 12.10 -5.85
C ARG A 541 -6.55 11.22 -5.79
N SER A 542 -6.34 10.42 -6.82
CA SER A 542 -5.13 9.62 -6.97
C SER A 542 -3.94 10.47 -7.40
N ASP A 543 -2.76 10.27 -6.79
CA ASP A 543 -1.53 10.95 -7.23
C ASP A 543 -1.10 10.50 -8.63
N GLU A 544 -1.59 9.37 -9.12
CA GLU A 544 -1.41 8.96 -10.52
C GLU A 544 -2.02 10.00 -11.49
N PHE A 545 -2.94 10.87 -11.02
CA PHE A 545 -3.61 11.94 -11.78
C PHE A 545 -3.48 13.29 -11.07
N ASN A 546 -2.24 13.80 -11.02
CA ASN A 546 -1.90 15.03 -10.30
C ASN A 546 -1.35 16.17 -11.19
N GLY A 547 -1.42 16.03 -12.52
CA GLY A 547 -0.91 17.04 -13.46
C GLY A 547 0.62 17.08 -13.59
N LYS A 548 1.35 16.17 -12.93
CA LYS A 548 2.83 16.13 -12.94
C LYS A 548 3.40 14.75 -13.21
N ASN A 549 2.76 13.69 -12.71
CA ASN A 549 3.19 12.32 -12.90
C ASN A 549 2.96 11.89 -14.35
N ARG A 550 3.94 11.15 -14.89
CA ARG A 550 3.94 10.73 -16.29
C ARG A 550 4.00 9.22 -16.43
N ASP A 551 3.32 8.69 -17.44
CA ASP A 551 3.42 7.27 -17.77
C ASP A 551 4.70 6.95 -18.57
N VAL A 552 4.86 5.67 -18.94
CA VAL A 552 6.02 5.16 -19.71
C VAL A 552 6.14 5.71 -21.12
N PHE A 553 5.12 6.42 -21.61
CA PHE A 553 5.13 7.12 -22.91
C PHE A 553 5.38 8.63 -22.72
N ASN A 554 5.81 9.05 -21.53
CA ASN A 554 5.97 10.45 -21.11
C ASN A 554 4.67 11.27 -21.18
N TYR A 555 3.50 10.63 -21.19
CA TYR A 555 2.23 11.34 -21.09
C TYR A 555 2.01 11.80 -19.65
N VAL A 556 1.97 13.11 -19.43
CA VAL A 556 1.62 13.70 -18.14
C VAL A 556 0.12 13.57 -17.93
N ARG A 557 -0.27 12.84 -16.89
CA ARG A 557 -1.68 12.63 -16.56
C ARG A 557 -2.25 13.89 -15.91
N CYS A 558 -3.46 14.26 -16.33
CA CYS A 558 -4.17 15.47 -15.92
C CYS A 558 -4.36 15.56 -14.39
N ASP A 559 -4.52 16.79 -13.88
CA ASP A 559 -5.00 17.06 -12.53
C ASP A 559 -6.47 17.45 -12.50
N GLU A 560 -6.92 18.32 -13.41
CA GLU A 560 -8.31 18.79 -13.48
C GLU A 560 -8.90 18.58 -14.88
N PRO A 561 -10.23 18.60 -15.03
CA PRO A 561 -10.86 18.57 -16.34
C PRO A 561 -10.39 19.76 -17.19
N ARG A 562 -10.06 19.52 -18.46
CA ARG A 562 -9.58 20.57 -19.38
C ARG A 562 -10.62 21.66 -19.66
N SER A 563 -11.91 21.36 -19.55
CA SER A 563 -13.01 22.31 -19.69
C SER A 563 -14.31 21.75 -19.09
N PRO A 564 -15.20 22.59 -18.52
CA PRO A 564 -16.54 22.17 -18.05
C PRO A 564 -17.41 21.54 -19.15
N ASN A 565 -17.12 21.85 -20.42
CA ASN A 565 -17.90 21.40 -21.58
C ASN A 565 -17.25 20.23 -22.34
N ASP A 566 -16.08 19.77 -21.91
CA ASP A 566 -15.40 18.63 -22.54
C ASP A 566 -16.02 17.32 -22.03
N LYS A 567 -16.63 16.52 -22.90
CA LYS A 567 -17.41 15.33 -22.52
C LYS A 567 -16.68 14.00 -22.63
N THR A 568 -15.37 13.99 -22.90
CA THR A 568 -14.50 12.79 -22.81
C THR A 568 -13.02 13.19 -22.66
N PRO A 569 -12.26 12.77 -21.63
CA PRO A 569 -12.63 12.24 -20.32
C PRO A 569 -12.41 13.31 -19.22
N SER A 570 -13.46 14.09 -18.94
CA SER A 570 -13.54 15.03 -17.81
C SER A 570 -13.98 14.35 -16.49
N LEU A 571 -14.41 13.09 -16.51
CA LEU A 571 -14.83 12.35 -15.30
C LEU A 571 -13.67 11.91 -14.38
N PHE A 572 -12.44 11.99 -14.87
CA PHE A 572 -11.34 11.18 -14.35
C PHE A 572 -10.08 11.99 -13.98
N CYS A 573 -10.06 13.26 -14.37
CA CYS A 573 -9.13 14.26 -13.88
C CYS A 573 -9.84 14.98 -12.73
N GLY A 574 -9.37 14.87 -11.48
CA GLY A 574 -10.06 15.52 -10.36
C GLY A 574 -10.18 14.64 -9.12
N LYS A 575 -10.93 15.15 -8.14
CA LYS A 575 -11.45 14.32 -7.05
C LYS A 575 -12.62 13.48 -7.55
N ARG A 576 -12.69 12.22 -7.13
CA ARG A 576 -13.79 11.31 -7.38
C ARG A 576 -14.60 11.10 -6.10
N LYS A 577 -15.92 11.05 -6.25
CA LYS A 577 -16.83 10.63 -5.19
C LYS A 577 -16.84 9.11 -5.10
N LEU A 578 -16.56 8.59 -3.92
CA LEU A 578 -16.44 7.17 -3.65
C LEU A 578 -17.27 6.81 -2.42
N THR A 579 -18.03 5.71 -2.51
CA THR A 579 -18.48 4.97 -1.33
C THR A 579 -17.45 3.90 -0.98
N LEU A 580 -17.48 3.38 0.25
CA LEU A 580 -16.56 2.32 0.67
C LEU A 580 -16.67 1.07 -0.22
N ASP A 581 -17.91 0.69 -0.54
CA ASP A 581 -18.20 -0.49 -1.37
C ASP A 581 -17.67 -0.34 -2.79
N CYS A 582 -17.88 0.83 -3.38
CA CYS A 582 -17.48 1.04 -4.76
C CYS A 582 -15.96 1.18 -4.89
N ALA A 583 -15.32 1.84 -3.92
CA ALA A 583 -13.88 1.97 -3.86
C ALA A 583 -13.20 0.60 -3.68
N GLU A 584 -13.73 -0.28 -2.81
CA GLU A 584 -13.24 -1.64 -2.62
C GLU A 584 -13.30 -2.46 -3.91
N ARG A 585 -14.44 -2.38 -4.60
CA ARG A 585 -14.66 -3.10 -5.86
C ARG A 585 -13.76 -2.58 -6.98
N GLU A 586 -13.74 -1.27 -7.21
CA GLU A 586 -12.93 -0.66 -8.26
C GLU A 586 -11.43 -0.89 -8.04
N ASN A 587 -10.97 -0.82 -6.79
CA ASN A 587 -9.59 -1.14 -6.43
C ASN A 587 -9.21 -2.56 -6.87
N ALA A 588 -10.06 -3.54 -6.60
CA ALA A 588 -9.80 -4.93 -6.97
C ALA A 588 -9.89 -5.13 -8.50
N ASP A 589 -10.83 -4.45 -9.16
CA ASP A 589 -11.11 -4.57 -10.61
C ASP A 589 -10.08 -3.90 -11.49
N SER A 590 -9.48 -2.83 -10.99
CA SER A 590 -8.38 -2.13 -11.65
C SER A 590 -7.31 -3.11 -12.15
N ARG A 591 -7.11 -4.22 -11.43
CA ARG A 591 -6.07 -5.21 -11.71
C ARG A 591 -6.41 -6.14 -12.88
N ILE A 592 -7.70 -6.32 -13.16
CA ILE A 592 -8.22 -7.04 -14.34
C ILE A 592 -7.99 -6.17 -15.57
N PHE A 593 -8.38 -4.88 -15.51
CA PHE A 593 -8.15 -3.92 -16.60
C PHE A 593 -6.67 -3.64 -16.86
N MET A 594 -5.84 -3.81 -15.84
CA MET A 594 -4.40 -3.75 -15.98
C MET A 594 -3.81 -5.01 -16.63
N GLY A 595 -4.56 -6.11 -16.72
CA GLY A 595 -4.10 -7.38 -17.29
C GLY A 595 -3.09 -8.13 -16.41
N VAL A 596 -3.04 -7.85 -15.11
CA VAL A 596 -2.05 -8.44 -14.19
C VAL A 596 -2.64 -9.45 -13.21
N HIS A 597 -3.97 -9.50 -13.08
CA HIS A 597 -4.71 -10.40 -12.19
C HIS A 597 -5.95 -10.98 -12.88
N TRP A 598 -6.38 -12.15 -12.41
CA TRP A 598 -7.62 -12.80 -12.81
C TRP A 598 -8.82 -12.26 -12.01
N ILE A 599 -10.04 -12.58 -12.44
CA ILE A 599 -11.27 -12.16 -11.71
C ILE A 599 -11.28 -12.76 -10.30
N PHE A 600 -10.97 -14.05 -10.18
CA PHE A 600 -10.95 -14.74 -8.88
C PHE A 600 -9.83 -14.23 -7.96
N ASP A 601 -8.69 -13.77 -8.50
CA ASP A 601 -7.64 -13.11 -7.69
C ASP A 601 -8.21 -11.88 -6.95
N ALA A 602 -9.13 -11.15 -7.61
CA ALA A 602 -9.75 -9.95 -7.09
C ALA A 602 -10.84 -10.28 -6.06
N ASP A 603 -11.71 -11.24 -6.35
CA ASP A 603 -12.88 -11.53 -5.51
C ASP A 603 -12.51 -12.24 -4.20
N ASP A 604 -11.65 -13.26 -4.29
CA ASP A 604 -11.14 -13.95 -3.10
C ASP A 604 -10.22 -13.03 -2.29
N GLY A 605 -9.53 -12.10 -2.97
CA GLY A 605 -8.71 -11.09 -2.32
C GLY A 605 -9.53 -10.16 -1.42
N ILE A 606 -10.65 -9.63 -1.91
CA ILE A 606 -11.57 -8.81 -1.09
C ILE A 606 -12.04 -9.60 0.14
N THR A 607 -12.43 -10.85 -0.06
CA THR A 607 -12.92 -11.73 1.02
C THR A 607 -11.86 -11.90 2.10
N MET A 608 -10.64 -12.30 1.70
CA MET A 608 -9.50 -12.44 2.62
C MET A 608 -9.19 -11.13 3.36
N GLY A 609 -9.19 -9.99 2.66
CA GLY A 609 -8.92 -8.69 3.28
C GLY A 609 -9.94 -8.31 4.36
N ASN A 610 -11.22 -8.54 4.11
CA ASN A 610 -12.28 -8.26 5.08
C ASN A 610 -12.18 -9.17 6.33
N GLU A 611 -11.82 -10.45 6.16
CA GLU A 611 -11.56 -11.36 7.30
C GLU A 611 -10.37 -10.88 8.15
N ILE A 612 -9.31 -10.38 7.51
CA ILE A 612 -8.13 -9.84 8.20
C ILE A 612 -8.49 -8.57 8.98
N ALA A 613 -9.19 -7.61 8.37
CA ALA A 613 -9.63 -6.40 9.06
C ALA A 613 -10.47 -6.73 10.30
N ARG A 614 -11.38 -7.71 10.18
CA ARG A 614 -12.18 -8.22 11.30
C ARG A 614 -11.32 -8.80 12.41
N GLN A 615 -10.34 -9.62 12.05
CA GLN A 615 -9.46 -10.25 13.02
C GLN A 615 -8.63 -9.21 13.79
N VAL A 616 -8.13 -8.20 13.09
CA VAL A 616 -7.32 -7.11 13.65
C VAL A 616 -8.15 -6.25 14.59
N TYR A 617 -9.31 -5.77 14.15
CA TYR A 617 -10.18 -4.93 14.98
C TYR A 617 -10.63 -5.65 16.27
N ARG A 618 -10.87 -6.96 16.21
CA ARG A 618 -11.26 -7.77 17.37
C ARG A 618 -10.15 -7.97 18.39
N LYS A 619 -8.89 -8.13 17.94
CA LYS A 619 -7.77 -8.51 18.80
C LYS A 619 -6.91 -7.35 19.25
N GLN A 620 -6.90 -6.24 18.51
CA GLN A 620 -5.97 -5.14 18.74
C GLN A 620 -6.68 -3.93 19.33
N MET A 621 -6.02 -3.29 20.30
CA MET A 621 -6.44 -2.00 20.86
C MET A 621 -7.88 -2.05 21.39
N SER A 622 -8.17 -3.07 22.19
CA SER A 622 -9.45 -3.23 22.89
C SER A 622 -9.54 -2.18 24.01
N GLY A 623 -10.75 -1.77 24.42
CA GLY A 623 -10.92 -0.75 25.46
C GLY A 623 -10.53 -1.27 26.83
N MET A 624 -9.81 -0.48 27.63
CA MET A 624 -9.52 -0.81 29.04
C MET A 624 -10.82 -0.76 29.85
N THR A 625 -11.39 -1.90 30.23
CA THR A 625 -12.65 -1.95 30.99
C THR A 625 -12.52 -1.32 32.38
N THR A 626 -13.27 -0.24 32.66
CA THR A 626 -13.65 0.18 34.02
C THR A 626 -15.14 0.51 34.16
N ALA A 627 -16.02 -0.18 33.44
CA ALA A 627 -17.45 -0.18 33.73
C ALA A 627 -18.11 -1.46 33.22
N SER A 628 -18.92 -2.10 34.07
CA SER A 628 -19.92 -3.08 33.66
C SER A 628 -20.72 -2.52 32.46
N PRO A 629 -21.07 -3.33 31.44
CA PRO A 629 -21.76 -2.84 30.26
C PRO A 629 -23.11 -2.26 30.68
N ARG A 630 -23.20 -0.94 30.81
CA ARG A 630 -24.49 -0.26 30.77
C ARG A 630 -25.05 -0.54 29.38
N SER A 631 -26.30 -1.00 29.37
CA SER A 631 -27.11 -1.49 28.27
C SER A 631 -27.32 -0.49 27.11
N GLY A 632 -26.24 -0.06 26.47
CA GLY A 632 -26.25 0.38 25.08
C GLY A 632 -25.66 -0.77 24.27
N MET A 633 -26.44 -1.37 23.36
CA MET A 633 -25.98 -2.47 22.53
C MET A 633 -24.61 -2.13 21.91
N PRO A 634 -23.62 -3.05 21.89
CA PRO A 634 -22.42 -2.84 21.11
C PRO A 634 -22.84 -2.57 19.67
N THR A 635 -22.32 -1.50 19.07
CA THR A 635 -22.51 -1.18 17.66
C THR A 635 -22.25 -2.46 16.85
N PRO A 636 -23.16 -2.88 15.95
CA PRO A 636 -22.90 -4.04 15.11
C PRO A 636 -21.55 -3.88 14.44
N GLN A 637 -20.68 -4.87 14.60
CA GLN A 637 -19.40 -4.91 13.90
C GLN A 637 -19.68 -5.11 12.40
N LEU A 638 -19.70 -4.02 11.65
CA LEU A 638 -20.08 -4.03 10.23
C LEU A 638 -18.86 -4.31 9.38
N PHE A 639 -18.55 -5.59 9.20
CA PHE A 639 -17.52 -6.03 8.25
C PHE A 639 -18.11 -6.39 6.88
N SER A 640 -19.34 -5.97 6.60
CA SER A 640 -20.01 -6.18 5.32
C SER A 640 -20.73 -4.94 4.85
N ALA A 641 -20.87 -4.85 3.54
CA ALA A 641 -21.46 -3.78 2.78
C ALA A 641 -22.99 -3.55 2.99
N SER A 642 -23.72 -4.32 3.81
CA SER A 642 -25.04 -3.85 4.32
C SER A 642 -25.62 -4.63 5.50
N ASP A 643 -26.47 -3.93 6.26
CA ASP A 643 -27.44 -4.44 7.23
C ASP A 643 -28.78 -4.93 6.61
N LYS A 644 -28.90 -4.93 5.27
CA LYS A 644 -30.11 -5.48 4.65
C LYS A 644 -30.11 -6.98 4.92
N LYS A 645 -31.01 -7.43 5.80
CA LYS A 645 -31.32 -8.86 5.99
C LYS A 645 -31.28 -9.53 4.62
N PRO A 646 -30.48 -10.60 4.43
CA PRO A 646 -30.60 -11.40 3.22
C PRO A 646 -32.02 -11.97 3.20
N GLY A 647 -32.92 -11.28 2.48
CA GLY A 647 -34.02 -11.96 1.85
C GLY A 647 -33.39 -13.02 0.96
N SER A 648 -33.90 -14.24 1.03
CA SER A 648 -33.50 -15.33 0.15
C SER A 648 -33.25 -14.81 -1.27
N GLU A 649 -32.04 -15.01 -1.78
CA GLU A 649 -31.68 -14.93 -3.21
C GLU A 649 -31.34 -13.58 -3.88
N ALA A 650 -31.24 -12.44 -3.18
CA ALA A 650 -30.71 -11.24 -3.84
C ALA A 650 -29.17 -11.28 -3.97
N LYS A 651 -28.65 -11.95 -5.01
CA LYS A 651 -27.23 -11.86 -5.40
C LYS A 651 -26.88 -10.39 -5.73
N ARG A 652 -25.91 -9.80 -5.03
CA ARG A 652 -25.32 -8.52 -5.46
C ARG A 652 -24.49 -8.76 -6.72
N MET A 653 -24.75 -8.02 -7.80
CA MET A 653 -23.94 -8.09 -9.02
C MET A 653 -22.71 -7.18 -8.88
N ARG A 654 -21.70 -7.41 -9.73
CA ARG A 654 -20.48 -6.59 -9.72
C ARG A 654 -20.77 -5.18 -10.23
N ASP A 655 -21.65 -5.06 -11.22
CA ASP A 655 -22.20 -3.78 -11.70
C ASP A 655 -22.88 -2.96 -10.59
N ASP A 656 -23.49 -3.60 -9.60
CA ASP A 656 -24.17 -2.92 -8.47
C ASP A 656 -23.19 -2.30 -7.45
N LEU A 657 -21.90 -2.60 -7.59
CA LEU A 657 -20.83 -2.15 -6.70
C LEU A 657 -19.89 -1.15 -7.39
N LEU A 658 -20.28 -0.57 -8.53
CA LEU A 658 -19.46 0.43 -9.23
C LEU A 658 -19.69 1.83 -8.67
N CYS A 659 -18.67 2.69 -8.76
CA CYS A 659 -18.84 4.06 -8.32
C CYS A 659 -19.75 4.84 -9.29
N PRO A 660 -20.40 5.93 -8.81
CA PRO A 660 -21.26 6.74 -9.67
C PRO A 660 -20.56 7.16 -10.97
N GLY A 661 -21.23 6.93 -12.10
CA GLY A 661 -20.69 7.28 -13.43
C GLY A 661 -19.71 6.25 -14.02
N VAL A 662 -19.48 5.12 -13.36
CA VAL A 662 -18.69 3.99 -13.88
C VAL A 662 -19.63 2.89 -14.36
N ALA A 663 -19.39 2.40 -15.58
CA ALA A 663 -20.08 1.25 -16.13
C ALA A 663 -19.04 0.24 -16.62
N LEU A 664 -19.19 -1.03 -16.26
CA LEU A 664 -18.30 -2.07 -16.77
C LEU A 664 -18.57 -2.33 -18.25
N PRO A 665 -17.57 -2.83 -18.99
CA PRO A 665 -17.80 -3.32 -20.34
C PRO A 665 -18.86 -4.42 -20.36
N LYS A 666 -19.81 -4.35 -21.30
CA LYS A 666 -20.85 -5.37 -21.47
C LYS A 666 -20.25 -6.78 -21.48
N GLY A 667 -20.78 -7.65 -20.62
CA GLY A 667 -20.40 -9.06 -20.53
C GLY A 667 -19.28 -9.38 -19.55
N LEU A 668 -18.63 -8.39 -18.91
CA LEU A 668 -17.68 -8.65 -17.82
C LEU A 668 -18.37 -9.40 -16.66
N ASP A 669 -19.61 -9.05 -16.39
CA ASP A 669 -20.41 -9.70 -15.35
C ASP A 669 -20.88 -11.12 -15.75
N ALA A 670 -21.27 -11.29 -17.02
CA ALA A 670 -21.60 -12.61 -17.57
C ALA A 670 -20.39 -13.55 -17.62
N ALA A 671 -19.18 -12.98 -17.67
CA ALA A 671 -17.90 -13.67 -17.69
C ALA A 671 -17.42 -14.15 -16.29
N ALA A 672 -18.22 -14.00 -15.24
CA ALA A 672 -17.80 -14.41 -13.90
C ALA A 672 -18.73 -15.45 -13.23
N ASN A 673 -19.93 -15.69 -13.77
CA ASN A 673 -20.91 -16.64 -13.19
C ASN A 673 -21.03 -16.46 -11.66
N PHE A 674 -21.21 -15.23 -11.21
CA PHE A 674 -21.07 -14.87 -9.80
C PHE A 674 -21.88 -15.79 -8.86
N GLY A 675 -21.14 -16.53 -8.03
CA GLY A 675 -21.62 -16.88 -6.71
C GLY A 675 -21.77 -15.59 -5.88
N PRO A 676 -22.65 -15.55 -4.88
CA PRO A 676 -22.74 -14.41 -3.99
C PRO A 676 -21.35 -14.09 -3.41
N LEU A 677 -21.00 -12.80 -3.36
CA LEU A 677 -20.03 -12.31 -2.37
C LEU A 677 -20.65 -12.58 -1.00
N GLU A 678 -20.46 -13.79 -0.47
CA GLU A 678 -20.79 -14.11 0.91
C GLU A 678 -19.76 -13.42 1.80
N ILE A 679 -19.94 -12.11 1.98
CA ILE A 679 -19.36 -11.45 3.14
C ILE A 679 -20.18 -11.97 4.32
N LYS A 680 -19.71 -13.07 4.93
CA LYS A 680 -20.42 -13.74 6.03
C LYS A 680 -20.71 -12.72 7.12
N THR A 681 -21.99 -12.37 7.27
CA THR A 681 -22.50 -11.65 8.42
C THR A 681 -22.49 -12.63 9.59
N VAL A 682 -21.42 -12.61 10.38
CA VAL A 682 -21.44 -13.31 11.67
C VAL A 682 -22.21 -12.41 12.64
N ARG A 683 -23.43 -12.82 13.00
CA ARG A 683 -24.08 -12.28 14.19
C ARG A 683 -23.17 -12.58 15.38
N LEU A 684 -22.87 -11.56 16.17
CA LEU A 684 -22.21 -11.70 17.46
C LEU A 684 -23.19 -12.47 18.35
N ASP A 685 -22.99 -13.77 18.49
CA ASP A 685 -23.59 -14.55 19.57
C ASP A 685 -22.81 -14.32 20.88
#